data_AF-A0A9P1CCU4-F1
#
_entry.id   AF-A0A9P1CCU4-F1
#
_cell.length_a   1.000
_cell.length_b   1.000
_cell.length_c   1.000
_cell.angle_alpha   90.00
_cell.angle_beta   90.00
_cell.angle_gamma   90.00
#
_symmetry.space_group_name_H-M   'P 1'
#
loop_
_entity.id
_entity.type
_entity.pdbx_description
1 polymer ?
#
loop_
_entity_poly.entity_id
_entity_poly.type
_entity_poly.pdbx_seq_one_letter_code
_entity_poly.pdbx_strand_id
1 'polypeptide(L)'
;MSISCQGAEKWIQVKPTVLVTGCAGYVATSVVRRLLSEGYKVKGTVRSVDSSDPKVAMMKRVFPQVELCEADLLGGEEAFAKAMEGCKFVIHCASPFKLDAKDVQKELIEPAVKGTEAVMRAASKASINRVVVTSSVAAVGPPMTYLEAGGTDKVLEDDDWNDDAPDTPMKGYKVSKVLAEKKAWELSKELNVDLSVLCPGFVIGPMMTSRADGESVLFIKRMLDGTMKEKASEGSLKGFPKPVTDVRDLGLAHVKAMEKEGAVGKRFLVTSENVYTNVQMAEMIADRYKAYPLPTESQEGKAGYKCNCKAAKDVLGVSLRPVDVSMRDMAAAALRVGLAEKKFVKKAAKSFGEVTDIMPDSRSVYLLVSVVSIGTPEEGKGAEAFTEVVVGDSTGLVTLRLNSEEMKALGSVGDVVEIRNGAVKMMKAREIDFADFSESREKGTMMSVIEVKAAQVTHPTGDPKFAVMQPFPAAISEKEADPFLMCDEFGPTVSTGKETDPDRFPVGWHPHLGMDIMTYMREGRGRHADSLGNREEFDSPGFQWISVGSGIEHAEGGGTEKGERQHGFQIWLNVPKVHKADDPQYGTVKPELLTEFDLTGGAGRARLLAGPYADQEGAFRTKQSVQMIDFEVTPRAAFCHAIPEHMETVLVYCYRGELRVGAEGKKLPAQHVARLDGTTSQRDLLLEAGEDGAACILFAGKRINEPIAWHGPFVASDKKELQKAFRAYQDGSFPPKRVTWDYRRAAAVPKS
;
A
#
# COMPACT_ATOMS: atom_id res chain seq x y z
N MET A 1 3.48 22.10 -50.31
CA MET A 1 2.58 22.06 -49.13
C MET A 1 3.30 21.29 -48.04
N SER A 2 3.76 22.00 -47.00
CA SER A 2 4.46 21.46 -45.84
C SER A 2 3.46 20.97 -44.81
N ILE A 3 3.50 19.68 -44.47
CA ILE A 3 2.85 19.12 -43.29
C ILE A 3 3.97 18.45 -42.48
N SER A 4 4.16 18.94 -41.27
CA SER A 4 5.25 18.62 -40.35
C SER A 4 5.17 17.20 -39.79
N CYS A 5 6.31 16.50 -39.79
CA CYS A 5 6.53 15.26 -39.06
C CYS A 5 6.52 15.51 -37.54
N GLN A 6 5.68 14.80 -36.79
CA GLN A 6 5.88 14.52 -35.36
C GLN A 6 5.23 13.17 -35.03
N GLY A 7 6.01 12.21 -34.53
CA GLY A 7 5.46 10.94 -34.07
C GLY A 7 6.43 9.75 -34.10
N ALA A 8 7.67 9.93 -33.70
CA ALA A 8 8.57 8.84 -33.39
C ALA A 8 9.31 9.17 -32.09
N GLU A 9 8.76 8.80 -30.93
CA GLU A 9 9.51 8.63 -29.66
C GLU A 9 8.64 7.81 -28.69
N LYS A 10 9.01 6.55 -28.39
CA LYS A 10 8.56 5.83 -27.18
C LYS A 10 9.76 5.11 -26.56
N TRP A 11 10.64 5.92 -25.98
CA TRP A 11 11.58 5.53 -24.94
C TRP A 11 10.83 5.39 -23.60
N ILE A 12 11.43 4.74 -22.60
CA ILE A 12 11.01 4.73 -21.17
C ILE A 12 10.17 5.96 -20.89
N GLN A 13 8.88 5.83 -20.56
CA GLN A 13 8.09 7.01 -20.19
C GLN A 13 8.66 7.56 -18.89
N VAL A 14 9.62 8.47 -19.02
CA VAL A 14 10.09 9.32 -17.93
C VAL A 14 8.87 10.11 -17.50
N LYS A 15 8.26 9.67 -16.39
CA LYS A 15 7.13 10.38 -15.83
C LYS A 15 7.58 11.83 -15.55
N PRO A 16 6.73 12.80 -15.86
CA PRO A 16 7.08 14.20 -15.74
C PRO A 16 7.29 14.59 -14.26
N THR A 17 7.92 15.73 -14.04
CA THR A 17 8.12 16.26 -12.69
C THR A 17 6.84 16.91 -12.17
N VAL A 18 6.50 16.64 -10.90
CA VAL A 18 5.35 17.21 -10.19
C VAL A 18 5.86 18.08 -9.05
N LEU A 19 5.34 19.31 -8.95
CA LEU A 19 5.56 20.14 -7.78
C LEU A 19 4.49 19.88 -6.72
N VAL A 20 4.88 19.59 -5.49
CA VAL A 20 3.97 19.50 -4.33
C VAL A 20 4.27 20.64 -3.36
N THR A 21 3.31 21.56 -3.17
CA THR A 21 3.51 22.69 -2.25
C THR A 21 3.38 22.24 -0.79
N GLY A 22 4.25 22.74 0.09
CA GLY A 22 4.22 22.38 1.51
C GLY A 22 4.45 20.89 1.74
N CYS A 23 5.36 20.29 0.96
CA CYS A 23 5.56 18.84 0.84
C CYS A 23 5.82 18.09 2.16
N ALA A 24 6.31 18.79 3.19
CA ALA A 24 6.55 18.24 4.52
C ALA A 24 5.30 18.23 5.43
N GLY A 25 4.13 18.65 4.93
CA GLY A 25 2.86 18.58 5.64
C GLY A 25 2.28 17.16 5.72
N TYR A 26 1.39 16.92 6.68
CA TYR A 26 0.80 15.59 6.92
C TYR A 26 0.12 15.00 5.67
N VAL A 27 -0.75 15.75 4.99
CA VAL A 27 -1.37 15.31 3.73
C VAL A 27 -0.32 15.20 2.61
N ALA A 28 0.52 16.22 2.48
CA ALA A 28 1.46 16.34 1.37
C ALA A 28 2.49 15.19 1.35
N THR A 29 2.96 14.72 2.51
CA THR A 29 3.87 13.56 2.59
C THR A 29 3.26 12.27 2.04
N SER A 30 1.94 12.06 2.18
CA SER A 30 1.24 10.94 1.56
C SER A 30 1.12 11.11 0.04
N VAL A 31 0.87 12.34 -0.43
CA VAL A 31 0.88 12.66 -1.87
C VAL A 31 2.26 12.37 -2.47
N VAL A 32 3.33 12.84 -1.82
CA VAL A 32 4.72 12.59 -2.23
C VAL A 32 5.01 11.09 -2.30
N ARG A 33 4.69 10.33 -1.23
CA ARG A 33 4.85 8.86 -1.23
C ARG A 33 4.14 8.22 -2.42
N ARG A 34 2.91 8.65 -2.72
CA ARG A 34 2.13 8.08 -3.82
C ARG A 34 2.74 8.42 -5.18
N LEU A 35 3.11 9.68 -5.42
CA LEU A 35 3.76 10.10 -6.66
C LEU A 35 5.03 9.31 -6.95
N LEU A 36 5.90 9.15 -5.94
CA LEU A 36 7.14 8.39 -6.06
C LEU A 36 6.87 6.91 -6.38
N SER A 37 5.86 6.30 -5.74
CA SER A 37 5.49 4.91 -6.02
C SER A 37 4.92 4.69 -7.43
N GLU A 38 4.44 5.74 -8.07
CA GLU A 38 3.90 5.74 -9.45
C GLU A 38 4.97 6.19 -10.47
N GLY A 39 6.23 6.35 -10.03
CA GLY A 39 7.39 6.66 -10.86
C GLY A 39 7.58 8.14 -11.19
N TYR A 40 6.80 9.06 -10.62
CA TYR A 40 6.95 10.51 -10.85
C TYR A 40 8.20 11.07 -10.17
N LYS A 41 8.85 12.04 -10.83
CA LYS A 41 9.83 12.90 -10.17
C LYS A 41 9.09 13.96 -9.36
N VAL A 42 9.55 14.23 -8.14
CA VAL A 42 8.86 15.15 -7.22
C VAL A 42 9.79 16.28 -6.83
N LYS A 43 9.35 17.52 -7.10
CA LYS A 43 9.83 18.72 -6.43
C LYS A 43 8.87 19.06 -5.30
N GLY A 44 9.40 19.46 -4.15
CA GLY A 44 8.61 19.77 -2.97
C GLY A 44 8.98 21.12 -2.38
N THR A 45 8.00 21.99 -2.10
CA THR A 45 8.32 23.26 -1.44
C THR A 45 8.32 23.17 0.08
N VAL A 46 9.28 23.86 0.69
CA VAL A 46 9.43 24.09 2.13
C VAL A 46 9.80 25.55 2.36
N ARG A 47 9.58 26.10 3.56
CA ARG A 47 9.91 27.52 3.83
C ARG A 47 11.42 27.78 3.80
N SER A 48 12.20 26.82 4.30
CA SER A 48 13.65 26.80 4.19
C SER A 48 14.11 25.37 3.88
N VAL A 49 15.24 25.21 3.18
CA VAL A 49 15.90 23.91 2.93
C VAL A 49 17.00 23.59 3.95
N ASP A 50 17.14 24.45 4.96
CA ASP A 50 18.01 24.21 6.11
C ASP A 50 17.60 22.91 6.82
N SER A 51 18.58 22.04 7.04
CA SER A 51 18.36 20.76 7.71
C SER A 51 18.18 20.92 9.23
N SER A 52 18.37 22.13 9.77
CA SER A 52 17.97 22.46 11.14
C SER A 52 16.45 22.45 11.33
N ASP A 53 15.65 22.68 10.27
CA ASP A 53 14.20 22.50 10.34
C ASP A 53 13.86 20.99 10.38
N PRO A 54 13.20 20.50 11.45
CA PRO A 54 12.85 19.09 11.56
C PRO A 54 11.94 18.59 10.43
N LYS A 55 11.16 19.48 9.76
CA LYS A 55 10.37 19.12 8.57
C LYS A 55 11.27 18.71 7.41
N VAL A 56 12.33 19.46 7.20
CA VAL A 56 13.28 19.28 6.09
C VAL A 56 14.17 18.06 6.34
N ALA A 57 14.71 17.95 7.56
CA ALA A 57 15.50 16.79 7.96
C ALA A 57 14.73 15.48 7.76
N MET A 58 13.43 15.49 8.08
CA MET A 58 12.57 14.34 7.86
C MET A 58 12.36 14.04 6.37
N MET A 59 12.05 15.05 5.55
CA MET A 59 11.86 14.85 4.12
C MET A 59 13.11 14.27 3.45
N LYS A 60 14.30 14.79 3.78
CA LYS A 60 15.58 14.25 3.25
C LYS A 60 15.84 12.81 3.71
N ARG A 61 15.43 12.45 4.93
CA ARG A 61 15.58 11.08 5.46
C ARG A 61 14.61 10.09 4.84
N VAL A 62 13.34 10.47 4.71
CA VAL A 62 12.26 9.57 4.28
C VAL A 62 12.14 9.52 2.76
N PHE A 63 12.41 10.62 2.08
CA PHE A 63 12.31 10.76 0.63
C PHE A 63 13.57 11.44 0.06
N PRO A 64 14.75 10.79 0.14
CA PRO A 64 16.01 11.37 -0.35
C PRO A 64 15.99 11.74 -1.84
N GLN A 65 15.08 11.14 -2.62
CA GLN A 65 14.88 11.40 -4.04
C GLN A 65 14.02 12.65 -4.35
N VAL A 66 13.44 13.31 -3.34
CA VAL A 66 12.65 14.54 -3.53
C VAL A 66 13.58 15.75 -3.57
N GLU A 67 13.46 16.55 -4.63
CA GLU A 67 14.15 17.84 -4.71
C GLU A 67 13.37 18.88 -3.89
N LEU A 68 13.99 19.39 -2.82
CA LEU A 68 13.38 20.40 -1.96
C LEU A 68 13.73 21.81 -2.45
N CYS A 69 12.70 22.65 -2.62
CA CYS A 69 12.83 24.04 -3.02
C CYS A 69 12.33 24.97 -1.90
N GLU A 70 13.05 26.06 -1.65
CA GLU A 70 12.56 27.12 -0.77
C GLU A 70 11.43 27.90 -1.46
N ALA A 71 10.26 27.95 -0.84
CA ALA A 71 9.17 28.83 -1.23
C ALA A 71 8.29 29.14 -0.01
N ASP A 72 8.04 30.43 0.22
CA ASP A 72 7.04 30.87 1.19
C ASP A 72 5.73 31.19 0.47
N LEU A 73 4.62 30.74 1.05
CA LEU A 73 3.25 31.01 0.58
C LEU A 73 2.97 32.52 0.52
N LEU A 74 3.61 33.31 1.37
CA LEU A 74 3.48 34.78 1.41
C LEU A 74 4.51 35.52 0.56
N GLY A 75 5.46 34.79 -0.06
CA GLY A 75 6.51 35.37 -0.90
C GLY A 75 6.05 35.82 -2.29
N GLY A 76 4.76 35.65 -2.60
CA GLY A 76 4.18 35.97 -3.90
C GLY A 76 4.57 34.97 -4.99
N GLU A 77 4.29 35.34 -6.23
CA GLU A 77 4.48 34.48 -7.42
C GLU A 77 5.94 34.05 -7.61
N GLU A 78 6.89 34.99 -7.46
CA GLU A 78 8.32 34.75 -7.69
C GLU A 78 8.90 33.71 -6.72
N ALA A 79 8.30 33.54 -5.53
CA ALA A 79 8.73 32.52 -4.58
C ALA A 79 8.52 31.09 -5.10
N PHE A 80 7.58 30.88 -6.03
CA PHE A 80 7.27 29.57 -6.60
C PHE A 80 7.87 29.35 -7.99
N ALA A 81 8.28 30.41 -8.69
CA ALA A 81 8.77 30.36 -10.07
C ALA A 81 9.89 29.32 -10.24
N LYS A 82 10.93 29.41 -9.41
CA LYS A 82 12.07 28.47 -9.43
C LYS A 82 11.65 27.02 -9.13
N ALA A 83 10.71 26.82 -8.20
CA ALA A 83 10.23 25.49 -7.82
C ALA A 83 9.41 24.85 -8.96
N MET A 84 8.76 25.66 -9.80
CA MET A 84 7.95 25.21 -10.93
C MET A 84 8.75 24.95 -12.20
N GLU A 85 10.02 25.37 -12.27
CA GLU A 85 10.89 25.09 -13.42
C GLU A 85 10.98 23.58 -13.70
N GLY A 86 10.63 23.19 -14.92
CA GLY A 86 10.66 21.79 -15.38
C GLY A 86 9.54 20.91 -14.81
N CYS A 87 8.57 21.48 -14.08
CA CYS A 87 7.38 20.75 -13.63
C CYS A 87 6.31 20.77 -14.73
N LYS A 88 5.56 19.67 -14.85
CA LYS A 88 4.37 19.59 -15.71
C LYS A 88 3.07 19.77 -14.94
N PHE A 89 3.10 19.49 -13.64
CA PHE A 89 1.93 19.46 -12.77
C PHE A 89 2.23 20.13 -11.45
N VAL A 90 1.21 20.75 -10.85
CA VAL A 90 1.27 21.28 -9.47
C VAL A 90 0.17 20.65 -8.63
N ILE A 91 0.54 20.17 -7.45
CA ILE A 91 -0.40 19.79 -6.40
C ILE A 91 -0.23 20.76 -5.24
N HIS A 92 -1.24 21.60 -5.05
CA HIS A 92 -1.24 22.65 -4.04
C HIS A 92 -1.88 22.14 -2.73
N CYS A 93 -1.03 21.81 -1.75
CA CYS A 93 -1.45 21.41 -0.39
C CYS A 93 -1.21 22.50 0.65
N ALA A 94 -0.31 23.45 0.36
CA ALA A 94 0.12 24.47 1.30
C ALA A 94 -1.01 25.49 1.59
N SER A 95 -1.50 25.48 2.82
CA SER A 95 -2.52 26.43 3.28
C SER A 95 -2.37 26.62 4.80
N PRO A 96 -2.57 27.83 5.33
CA PRO A 96 -2.57 28.06 6.77
C PRO A 96 -3.72 27.28 7.44
N PHE A 97 -3.44 26.63 8.56
CA PHE A 97 -4.48 26.06 9.42
C PHE A 97 -4.17 26.37 10.88
N LYS A 98 -4.97 27.25 11.48
CA LYS A 98 -4.93 27.62 12.90
C LYS A 98 -6.36 27.75 13.42
N LEU A 99 -6.66 27.13 14.55
CA LEU A 99 -7.99 27.20 15.17
C LEU A 99 -8.09 28.30 16.25
N ASP A 100 -6.99 28.98 16.55
CA ASP A 100 -6.83 29.97 17.62
C ASP A 100 -6.41 31.36 17.10
N ALA A 101 -6.69 31.66 15.83
CA ALA A 101 -6.36 32.94 15.20
C ALA A 101 -7.04 34.12 15.93
N LYS A 102 -6.26 35.18 16.23
CA LYS A 102 -6.77 36.40 16.89
C LYS A 102 -7.30 37.40 15.87
N ASP A 103 -6.61 37.51 14.73
CA ASP A 103 -7.05 38.26 13.56
C ASP A 103 -7.33 37.28 12.42
N VAL A 104 -8.59 36.84 12.30
CA VAL A 104 -9.05 35.89 11.28
C VAL A 104 -8.69 36.36 9.87
N GLN A 105 -8.77 37.66 9.62
CA GLN A 105 -8.51 38.22 8.31
C GLN A 105 -7.03 38.07 7.93
N LYS A 106 -6.12 38.54 8.79
CA LYS A 106 -4.68 38.54 8.51
C LYS A 106 -4.00 37.19 8.71
N GLU A 107 -4.51 36.35 9.60
CA GLU A 107 -3.86 35.07 9.95
C GLU A 107 -4.40 33.86 9.18
N LEU A 108 -5.63 33.92 8.65
CA LEU A 108 -6.27 32.80 7.96
C LEU A 108 -6.70 33.14 6.53
N ILE A 109 -7.54 34.16 6.36
CA ILE A 109 -8.18 34.46 5.08
C ILE A 109 -7.15 34.97 4.06
N GLU A 110 -6.46 36.07 4.39
CA GLU A 110 -5.53 36.72 3.47
C GLU A 110 -4.37 35.80 3.04
N PRO A 111 -3.69 35.05 3.94
CA PRO A 111 -2.63 34.14 3.53
C PRO A 111 -3.11 32.97 2.67
N ALA A 112 -4.33 32.45 2.91
CA ALA A 112 -4.88 31.34 2.11
C ALA A 112 -5.21 31.80 0.68
N VAL A 113 -5.85 32.97 0.54
CA VAL A 113 -6.21 33.53 -0.77
C VAL A 113 -4.96 33.94 -1.54
N LYS A 114 -4.07 34.73 -0.93
CA LYS A 114 -2.83 35.18 -1.58
C LYS A 114 -1.91 34.02 -1.96
N GLY A 115 -1.82 33.00 -1.10
CA GLY A 115 -1.05 31.80 -1.37
C GLY A 115 -1.55 31.02 -2.58
N THR A 116 -2.87 30.85 -2.67
CA THR A 116 -3.50 30.20 -3.82
C THR A 116 -3.30 31.01 -5.09
N GLU A 117 -3.48 32.33 -5.01
CA GLU A 117 -3.23 33.24 -6.14
C GLU A 117 -1.77 33.17 -6.63
N ALA A 118 -0.80 33.24 -5.72
CA ALA A 118 0.62 33.14 -6.05
C ALA A 118 0.95 31.84 -6.79
N VAL A 119 0.41 30.71 -6.33
CA VAL A 119 0.65 29.40 -6.96
C VAL A 119 -0.03 29.29 -8.34
N MET A 120 -1.27 29.76 -8.47
CA MET A 120 -1.98 29.72 -9.76
C MET A 120 -1.30 30.61 -10.81
N ARG A 121 -0.88 31.83 -10.43
CA ARG A 121 -0.15 32.74 -11.32
C ARG A 121 1.23 32.19 -11.69
N ALA A 122 1.97 31.66 -10.72
CA ALA A 122 3.28 31.05 -10.97
C ALA A 122 3.15 29.83 -11.90
N ALA A 123 2.11 29.02 -11.73
CA ALA A 123 1.85 27.87 -12.61
C ALA A 123 1.60 28.33 -14.05
N SER A 124 0.76 29.35 -14.24
CA SER A 124 0.50 29.93 -15.56
C SER A 124 1.79 30.50 -16.20
N LYS A 125 2.59 31.28 -15.45
CA LYS A 125 3.87 31.83 -15.93
C LYS A 125 4.87 30.74 -16.30
N ALA A 126 4.90 29.64 -15.55
CA ALA A 126 5.72 28.46 -15.84
C ALA A 126 5.14 27.57 -16.96
N SER A 127 4.04 27.98 -17.62
CA SER A 127 3.32 27.20 -18.64
C SER A 127 2.85 25.82 -18.14
N ILE A 128 2.53 25.73 -16.85
CA ILE A 128 1.91 24.55 -16.24
C ILE A 128 0.40 24.66 -16.36
N ASN A 129 -0.16 23.79 -17.19
CA ASN A 129 -1.58 23.85 -17.52
C ASN A 129 -2.46 23.02 -16.58
N ARG A 130 -1.91 22.20 -15.67
CA ARG A 130 -2.72 21.34 -14.79
C ARG A 130 -2.33 21.52 -13.32
N VAL A 131 -3.30 21.94 -12.52
CA VAL A 131 -3.16 22.18 -11.08
C VAL A 131 -4.25 21.42 -10.31
N VAL A 132 -3.85 20.74 -9.23
CA VAL A 132 -4.78 20.14 -8.26
C VAL A 132 -4.69 20.92 -6.96
N VAL A 133 -5.81 21.44 -6.47
CA VAL A 133 -5.88 22.19 -5.21
C VAL A 133 -6.51 21.34 -4.10
N THR A 134 -5.85 21.30 -2.95
CA THR A 134 -6.41 20.73 -1.71
C THR A 134 -7.25 21.79 -1.00
N SER A 135 -8.56 21.70 -1.15
CA SER A 135 -9.52 22.48 -0.37
C SER A 135 -9.92 21.69 0.89
N SER A 136 -11.18 21.73 1.30
CA SER A 136 -11.72 21.00 2.44
C SER A 136 -13.23 20.93 2.34
N VAL A 137 -13.84 19.94 3.00
CA VAL A 137 -15.28 19.98 3.32
C VAL A 137 -15.65 21.26 4.07
N ALA A 138 -14.73 21.97 4.72
CA ALA A 138 -14.99 23.30 5.28
C ALA A 138 -15.47 24.34 4.23
N ALA A 139 -15.12 24.19 2.95
CA ALA A 139 -15.60 25.06 1.86
C ALA A 139 -17.00 24.68 1.35
N VAL A 140 -17.47 23.46 1.66
CA VAL A 140 -18.71 22.86 1.12
C VAL A 140 -19.77 22.67 2.20
N GLY A 141 -19.33 22.35 3.42
CA GLY A 141 -20.14 21.89 4.52
C GLY A 141 -21.16 22.90 5.02
N PRO A 142 -22.15 22.46 5.81
CA PRO A 142 -23.23 23.32 6.25
C PRO A 142 -22.72 24.52 7.06
N PRO A 143 -23.46 25.65 7.07
CA PRO A 143 -23.15 26.75 7.95
C PRO A 143 -23.17 26.30 9.42
N MET A 144 -22.42 27.00 10.27
CA MET A 144 -22.39 26.70 11.70
C MET A 144 -23.78 26.79 12.35
N THR A 145 -24.65 27.68 11.86
CA THR A 145 -26.03 27.81 12.34
C THR A 145 -26.86 26.55 12.15
N TYR A 146 -26.66 25.81 11.06
CA TYR A 146 -27.31 24.51 10.82
C TYR A 146 -26.83 23.46 11.82
N LEU A 147 -25.52 23.43 12.09
CA LEU A 147 -24.92 22.51 13.05
C LEU A 147 -25.39 22.82 14.48
N GLU A 148 -25.41 24.09 14.86
CA GLU A 148 -25.88 24.57 16.17
C GLU A 148 -27.37 24.28 16.40
N ALA A 149 -28.18 24.33 15.34
CA ALA A 149 -29.60 23.95 15.38
C ALA A 149 -29.83 22.42 15.46
N GLY A 150 -28.78 21.60 15.33
CA GLY A 150 -28.89 20.14 15.37
C GLY A 150 -29.48 19.52 14.11
N GLY A 151 -29.28 20.15 12.94
CA GLY A 151 -29.75 19.59 11.66
C GLY A 151 -29.16 18.22 11.35
N THR A 152 -29.90 17.35 10.65
CA THR A 152 -29.52 15.94 10.39
C THR A 152 -29.77 15.44 8.96
N ASP A 153 -30.43 16.25 8.13
CA ASP A 153 -31.05 15.87 6.87
C ASP A 153 -30.29 16.33 5.61
N LYS A 154 -29.22 17.14 5.76
CA LYS A 154 -28.49 17.67 4.61
C LYS A 154 -27.60 16.60 3.96
N VAL A 155 -27.63 16.53 2.64
CA VAL A 155 -26.65 15.80 1.82
C VAL A 155 -25.84 16.84 1.06
N LEU A 156 -24.53 16.81 1.25
CA LEU A 156 -23.59 17.73 0.60
C LEU A 156 -23.23 17.20 -0.78
N GLU A 157 -23.32 18.08 -1.76
CA GLU A 157 -22.97 17.82 -3.15
C GLU A 157 -21.65 18.52 -3.54
N ASP A 158 -21.07 18.10 -4.66
CA ASP A 158 -19.80 18.66 -5.15
C ASP A 158 -19.92 20.14 -5.58
N ASP A 159 -21.11 20.75 -5.67
CA ASP A 159 -21.34 22.15 -6.05
C ASP A 159 -21.80 23.05 -4.88
N ASP A 160 -22.01 22.47 -3.70
CA ASP A 160 -22.38 23.20 -2.49
C ASP A 160 -21.29 24.16 -1.99
N TRP A 161 -21.68 25.26 -1.38
CA TRP A 161 -20.75 26.20 -0.76
C TRP A 161 -21.18 26.52 0.65
N ASN A 162 -20.19 26.60 1.54
CA ASN A 162 -20.39 27.17 2.86
C ASN A 162 -20.57 28.70 2.75
N ASP A 163 -21.50 29.22 3.54
CA ASP A 163 -21.95 30.61 3.55
C ASP A 163 -21.80 31.29 4.93
N ASP A 164 -20.93 30.74 5.80
CA ASP A 164 -20.63 31.33 7.11
C ASP A 164 -20.00 32.74 6.96
N ALA A 165 -20.21 33.60 7.96
CA ALA A 165 -19.48 34.86 8.12
C ALA A 165 -18.23 34.64 9.00
N PRO A 166 -17.11 35.36 8.81
CA PRO A 166 -15.85 35.11 9.53
C PRO A 166 -15.81 35.74 10.94
N ASP A 167 -16.89 35.67 11.71
CA ASP A 167 -17.02 36.29 13.05
C ASP A 167 -16.35 35.47 14.18
N THR A 168 -15.98 34.22 13.92
CA THR A 168 -15.23 33.36 14.86
C THR A 168 -14.05 32.70 14.16
N PRO A 169 -13.01 32.22 14.87
CA PRO A 169 -11.89 31.51 14.23
C PRO A 169 -12.32 30.30 13.38
N MET A 170 -13.28 29.51 13.86
CA MET A 170 -13.78 28.34 13.13
C MET A 170 -14.52 28.73 11.84
N LYS A 171 -15.43 29.70 11.92
CA LYS A 171 -16.11 30.20 10.71
C LYS A 171 -15.13 30.91 9.79
N GLY A 172 -14.15 31.62 10.34
CA GLY A 172 -13.03 32.23 9.64
C GLY A 172 -12.20 31.25 8.81
N TYR A 173 -11.93 30.06 9.36
CA TYR A 173 -11.28 28.98 8.62
C TYR A 173 -12.15 28.45 7.47
N LYS A 174 -13.46 28.27 7.70
CA LYS A 174 -14.39 27.88 6.61
C LYS A 174 -14.39 28.91 5.49
N VAL A 175 -14.53 30.19 5.85
CA VAL A 175 -14.50 31.32 4.91
C VAL A 175 -13.17 31.40 4.16
N SER A 176 -12.03 31.18 4.82
CA SER A 176 -10.74 31.19 4.14
C SER A 176 -10.63 30.09 3.08
N LYS A 177 -11.17 28.89 3.35
CA LYS A 177 -11.24 27.79 2.38
C LYS A 177 -12.19 28.10 1.23
N VAL A 178 -13.37 28.67 1.50
CA VAL A 178 -14.30 29.13 0.46
C VAL A 178 -13.64 30.15 -0.46
N LEU A 179 -13.02 31.19 0.11
CA LEU A 179 -12.45 32.28 -0.67
C LEU A 179 -11.20 31.85 -1.46
N ALA A 180 -10.32 31.05 -0.85
CA ALA A 180 -9.15 30.52 -1.54
C ALA A 180 -9.55 29.61 -2.71
N GLU A 181 -10.54 28.74 -2.52
CA GLU A 181 -11.03 27.86 -3.59
C GLU A 181 -11.73 28.65 -4.69
N LYS A 182 -12.60 29.61 -4.36
CA LYS A 182 -13.22 30.51 -5.36
C LYS A 182 -12.16 31.27 -6.15
N LYS A 183 -11.09 31.72 -5.49
CA LYS A 183 -9.97 32.39 -6.16
C LYS A 183 -9.24 31.45 -7.13
N ALA A 184 -9.04 30.19 -6.76
CA ALA A 184 -8.50 29.18 -7.68
C ALA A 184 -9.38 29.00 -8.92
N TRP A 185 -10.70 28.87 -8.74
CA TRP A 185 -11.66 28.75 -9.85
C TRP A 185 -11.71 29.99 -10.75
N GLU A 186 -11.64 31.19 -10.16
CA GLU A 186 -11.54 32.46 -10.90
C GLU A 186 -10.26 32.48 -11.76
N LEU A 187 -9.11 32.23 -11.13
CA LEU A 187 -7.81 32.27 -11.80
C LEU A 187 -7.62 31.14 -12.82
N SER A 188 -8.21 29.97 -12.58
CA SER A 188 -8.23 28.87 -13.56
C SER A 188 -8.85 29.32 -14.88
N LYS A 189 -9.95 30.08 -14.83
CA LYS A 189 -10.61 30.65 -16.02
C LYS A 189 -9.82 31.82 -16.61
N GLU A 190 -9.33 32.73 -15.78
CA GLU A 190 -8.54 33.90 -16.21
C GLU A 190 -7.25 33.48 -16.92
N LEU A 191 -6.54 32.51 -16.35
CA LEU A 191 -5.19 32.10 -16.76
C LEU A 191 -5.18 30.86 -17.67
N ASN A 192 -6.35 30.30 -17.97
CA ASN A 192 -6.53 29.07 -18.75
C ASN A 192 -5.70 27.90 -18.19
N VAL A 193 -5.84 27.64 -16.88
CA VAL A 193 -5.20 26.54 -16.15
C VAL A 193 -6.25 25.50 -15.80
N ASP A 194 -6.07 24.25 -16.23
CA ASP A 194 -6.91 23.12 -15.88
C ASP A 194 -6.85 22.84 -14.38
N LEU A 195 -7.98 23.03 -13.71
CA LEU A 195 -8.09 22.90 -12.27
C LEU A 195 -8.94 21.69 -11.87
N SER A 196 -8.46 20.95 -10.88
CA SER A 196 -9.25 20.00 -10.10
C SER A 196 -9.15 20.34 -8.63
N VAL A 197 -10.26 20.25 -7.88
CA VAL A 197 -10.29 20.54 -6.45
C VAL A 197 -10.68 19.30 -5.65
N LEU A 198 -9.90 18.98 -4.61
CA LEU A 198 -10.24 17.92 -3.66
C LEU A 198 -10.67 18.53 -2.33
N CYS A 199 -11.82 18.08 -1.83
CA CYS A 199 -12.41 18.50 -0.57
C CYS A 199 -12.40 17.32 0.42
N PRO A 200 -11.28 17.09 1.14
CA PRO A 200 -11.24 16.10 2.20
C PRO A 200 -12.03 16.56 3.43
N GLY A 201 -12.56 15.59 4.17
CA GLY A 201 -13.05 15.79 5.53
C GLY A 201 -11.89 15.91 6.53
N PHE A 202 -12.14 15.51 7.77
CA PHE A 202 -11.11 15.44 8.79
C PHE A 202 -10.11 14.33 8.45
N VAL A 203 -8.88 14.70 8.12
CA VAL A 203 -7.88 13.73 7.66
C VAL A 203 -7.37 12.89 8.82
N ILE A 204 -7.50 11.57 8.70
CA ILE A 204 -7.05 10.55 9.64
C ILE A 204 -6.10 9.57 8.93
N GLY A 205 -5.49 8.65 9.67
CA GLY A 205 -4.60 7.61 9.13
C GLY A 205 -3.15 7.74 9.60
N PRO A 206 -2.26 6.85 9.15
CA PRO A 206 -0.91 6.77 9.71
C PRO A 206 -0.07 8.02 9.40
N MET A 207 0.67 8.54 10.39
CA MET A 207 1.68 9.58 10.22
C MET A 207 3.10 8.99 10.21
N MET A 208 4.01 9.69 9.53
CA MET A 208 5.41 9.28 9.39
C MET A 208 6.34 9.81 10.50
N THR A 209 5.85 10.74 11.34
CA THR A 209 6.68 11.48 12.29
C THR A 209 5.90 11.81 13.57
N SER A 210 6.61 12.02 14.68
CA SER A 210 6.05 12.49 15.97
C SER A 210 5.74 13.98 16.02
N ARG A 211 5.90 14.70 14.91
CA ARG A 211 5.58 16.11 14.91
C ARG A 211 4.09 16.33 15.12
N ALA A 212 3.77 17.08 16.16
CA ALA A 212 2.41 17.37 16.59
C ALA A 212 1.96 18.79 16.20
N ASP A 213 2.36 19.29 15.03
CA ASP A 213 2.05 20.68 14.61
C ASP A 213 0.86 20.81 13.65
N GLY A 214 0.23 19.69 13.27
CA GLY A 214 -1.03 19.67 12.52
C GLY A 214 -2.18 19.18 13.38
N GLU A 215 -3.37 19.76 13.21
CA GLU A 215 -4.55 19.42 14.03
C GLU A 215 -4.95 17.93 13.94
N SER A 216 -4.81 17.28 12.78
CA SER A 216 -5.04 15.83 12.66
C SER A 216 -4.12 15.03 13.57
N VAL A 217 -2.85 15.43 13.66
CA VAL A 217 -1.87 14.76 14.50
C VAL A 217 -2.08 15.10 15.98
N LEU A 218 -2.42 16.36 16.28
CA LEU A 218 -2.85 16.78 17.61
C LEU A 218 -4.11 16.05 18.08
N PHE A 219 -5.04 15.74 17.18
CA PHE A 219 -6.27 15.03 17.50
C PHE A 219 -5.99 13.65 18.09
N ILE A 220 -5.21 12.81 17.39
CA ILE A 220 -4.86 11.49 17.92
C ILE A 220 -3.96 11.59 19.16
N LYS A 221 -3.07 12.59 19.21
CA LYS A 221 -2.27 12.87 20.41
C LYS A 221 -3.16 13.14 21.62
N ARG A 222 -4.10 14.10 21.50
CA ARG A 222 -5.02 14.51 22.57
C ARG A 222 -5.94 13.37 23.00
N MET A 223 -6.37 12.55 22.04
CA MET A 223 -7.18 11.35 22.29
C MET A 223 -6.42 10.33 23.14
N LEU A 224 -5.16 10.07 22.81
CA LEU A 224 -4.32 9.09 23.51
C LEU A 224 -3.77 9.64 24.84
N ASP A 225 -3.34 10.89 24.94
CA ASP A 225 -2.76 11.42 26.19
C ASP A 225 -3.83 11.80 27.25
N GLY A 226 -5.10 11.89 26.84
CA GLY A 226 -6.25 12.15 27.71
C GLY A 226 -6.63 13.61 27.80
N THR A 227 -5.84 14.52 27.22
CA THR A 227 -6.15 15.94 27.22
C THR A 227 -7.43 16.25 26.43
N MET A 228 -7.85 15.37 25.51
CA MET A 228 -9.17 15.47 24.87
C MET A 228 -10.31 15.25 25.87
N LYS A 229 -10.18 14.25 26.75
CA LYS A 229 -11.17 13.92 27.78
C LYS A 229 -11.23 15.03 28.84
N GLU A 230 -10.08 15.55 29.26
CA GLU A 230 -9.99 16.69 30.20
C GLU A 230 -10.70 17.92 29.63
N LYS A 231 -10.34 18.33 28.40
CA LYS A 231 -10.98 19.50 27.75
C LYS A 231 -12.46 19.29 27.48
N ALA A 232 -12.89 18.06 27.19
CA ALA A 232 -14.31 17.73 27.09
C ALA A 232 -15.00 17.93 28.44
N SER A 233 -14.45 17.40 29.53
CA SER A 233 -15.04 17.54 30.87
C SER A 233 -15.10 18.99 31.39
N GLU A 234 -14.18 19.85 30.96
CA GLU A 234 -14.17 21.29 31.26
C GLU A 234 -15.17 22.11 30.44
N GLY A 235 -15.87 21.50 29.47
CA GLY A 235 -16.74 22.22 28.54
C GLY A 235 -15.99 23.02 27.45
N SER A 236 -14.67 22.85 27.40
CA SER A 236 -13.73 23.56 26.51
C SER A 236 -13.64 22.94 25.11
N LEU A 237 -14.15 21.72 24.92
CA LEU A 237 -14.13 20.99 23.65
C LEU A 237 -15.55 20.84 23.09
N LYS A 238 -16.10 21.94 22.59
CA LYS A 238 -17.37 21.98 21.85
C LYS A 238 -17.10 21.75 20.37
N GLY A 239 -17.84 20.86 19.73
CA GLY A 239 -17.64 20.50 18.32
C GLY A 239 -18.88 19.86 17.72
N PHE A 240 -18.75 19.38 16.48
CA PHE A 240 -19.79 18.67 15.76
C PHE A 240 -19.20 17.44 15.07
N PRO A 241 -20.00 16.37 14.87
CA PRO A 241 -19.60 15.24 14.06
C PRO A 241 -19.06 15.70 12.70
N LYS A 242 -18.00 15.03 12.23
CA LYS A 242 -17.28 15.40 11.01
C LYS A 242 -17.05 14.20 10.10
N PRO A 243 -17.11 14.37 8.77
CA PRO A 243 -16.72 13.31 7.86
C PRO A 243 -15.20 13.20 7.90
N VAL A 244 -14.68 12.03 7.58
CA VAL A 244 -13.25 11.71 7.73
C VAL A 244 -12.65 11.23 6.43
N THR A 245 -11.34 11.35 6.29
CA THR A 245 -10.63 10.92 5.07
C THR A 245 -9.33 10.24 5.46
N ASP A 246 -9.08 9.03 4.96
CA ASP A 246 -7.75 8.42 5.12
C ASP A 246 -6.71 9.17 4.29
N VAL A 247 -5.60 9.53 4.92
CA VAL A 247 -4.50 10.29 4.30
C VAL A 247 -3.90 9.56 3.08
N ARG A 248 -3.94 8.22 3.04
CA ARG A 248 -3.47 7.40 1.91
C ARG A 248 -4.43 7.46 0.74
N ASP A 249 -5.73 7.41 0.99
CA ASP A 249 -6.76 7.55 -0.06
C ASP A 249 -6.75 8.96 -0.63
N LEU A 250 -6.55 9.97 0.22
CA LEU A 250 -6.38 11.34 -0.22
C LEU A 250 -5.13 11.49 -1.10
N GLY A 251 -4.00 10.86 -0.72
CA GLY A 251 -2.80 10.82 -1.56
C GLY A 251 -3.05 10.21 -2.94
N LEU A 252 -3.80 9.13 -3.01
CA LEU A 252 -4.24 8.51 -4.27
C LEU A 252 -5.16 9.44 -5.08
N ALA A 253 -6.14 10.07 -4.44
CA ALA A 253 -7.08 10.98 -5.10
C ALA A 253 -6.35 12.16 -5.76
N HIS A 254 -5.33 12.72 -5.13
CA HIS A 254 -4.49 13.77 -5.70
C HIS A 254 -3.84 13.35 -7.02
N VAL A 255 -3.21 12.16 -7.03
CA VAL A 255 -2.58 11.63 -8.24
C VAL A 255 -3.62 11.37 -9.34
N LYS A 256 -4.78 10.80 -8.99
CA LYS A 256 -5.84 10.53 -9.98
C LYS A 256 -6.49 11.79 -10.53
N ALA A 257 -6.68 12.82 -9.71
CA ALA A 257 -7.20 14.12 -10.15
C ALA A 257 -6.21 14.82 -11.10
N MET A 258 -4.90 14.67 -10.86
CA MET A 258 -3.86 15.17 -11.73
C MET A 258 -3.80 14.42 -13.08
N GLU A 259 -3.94 13.10 -13.06
CA GLU A 259 -3.78 12.25 -14.25
C GLU A 259 -5.00 12.23 -15.18
N LYS A 260 -6.22 12.31 -14.63
CA LYS A 260 -7.43 12.05 -15.40
C LYS A 260 -7.98 13.31 -16.06
N GLU A 261 -8.13 13.28 -17.38
CA GLU A 261 -8.78 14.35 -18.15
C GLU A 261 -10.22 14.60 -17.68
N GLY A 262 -10.97 13.54 -17.37
CA GLY A 262 -12.32 13.67 -16.82
C GLY A 262 -12.41 14.36 -15.45
N ALA A 263 -11.28 14.67 -14.80
CA ALA A 263 -11.23 15.41 -13.54
C ALA A 263 -11.03 16.93 -13.73
N VAL A 264 -10.68 17.40 -14.93
CA VAL A 264 -10.56 18.83 -15.23
C VAL A 264 -11.91 19.52 -15.01
N GLY A 265 -11.89 20.68 -14.35
CA GLY A 265 -13.09 21.47 -14.10
C GLY A 265 -14.01 20.89 -13.02
N LYS A 266 -13.56 19.90 -12.25
CA LYS A 266 -14.37 19.22 -11.23
C LYS A 266 -13.84 19.41 -9.82
N ARG A 267 -14.79 19.42 -8.88
CA ARG A 267 -14.56 19.34 -7.45
C ARG A 267 -14.98 17.95 -6.96
N PHE A 268 -14.30 17.44 -5.95
CA PHE A 268 -14.53 16.11 -5.42
C PHE A 268 -14.57 16.11 -3.90
N LEU A 269 -15.70 15.68 -3.32
CA LEU A 269 -15.77 15.25 -1.94
C LEU A 269 -14.99 13.93 -1.77
N VAL A 270 -13.80 13.99 -1.16
CA VAL A 270 -12.96 12.82 -0.89
C VAL A 270 -13.01 12.51 0.59
N THR A 271 -14.13 11.97 1.06
CA THR A 271 -14.39 11.77 2.50
C THR A 271 -15.42 10.66 2.73
N SER A 272 -15.60 10.21 3.97
CA SER A 272 -16.65 9.28 4.33
C SER A 272 -18.03 9.87 4.04
N GLU A 273 -18.98 9.03 3.61
CA GLU A 273 -20.36 9.47 3.36
C GLU A 273 -21.05 9.96 4.63
N ASN A 274 -20.68 9.42 5.80
CA ASN A 274 -21.23 9.80 7.09
C ASN A 274 -20.24 10.63 7.92
N VAL A 275 -20.77 11.30 8.94
CA VAL A 275 -20.01 12.05 9.94
C VAL A 275 -19.84 11.25 11.23
N TYR A 276 -18.74 11.50 11.95
CA TYR A 276 -18.37 10.79 13.17
C TYR A 276 -18.02 11.77 14.28
N THR A 277 -18.47 11.44 15.50
CA THR A 277 -18.02 12.07 16.75
C THR A 277 -16.61 11.60 17.12
N ASN A 278 -15.96 12.35 18.01
CA ASN A 278 -14.68 11.95 18.60
C ASN A 278 -14.81 10.68 19.44
N VAL A 279 -15.97 10.46 20.08
CA VAL A 279 -16.26 9.23 20.84
C VAL A 279 -16.42 8.04 19.92
N GLN A 280 -17.19 8.15 18.84
CA GLN A 280 -17.31 7.06 17.86
C GLN A 280 -15.94 6.67 17.27
N MET A 281 -15.08 7.65 17.00
CA MET A 281 -13.71 7.38 16.55
C MET A 281 -12.83 6.75 17.64
N ALA A 282 -13.03 7.12 18.91
CA ALA A 282 -12.34 6.49 20.04
C ALA A 282 -12.81 5.04 20.29
N GLU A 283 -14.12 4.77 20.16
CA GLU A 283 -14.71 3.44 20.27
C GLU A 283 -14.10 2.47 19.25
N MET A 284 -13.83 2.93 18.02
CA MET A 284 -13.20 2.11 16.97
C MET A 284 -11.81 1.57 17.35
N ILE A 285 -11.14 2.20 18.30
CA ILE A 285 -9.81 1.81 18.79
C ILE A 285 -9.85 1.35 20.26
N ALA A 286 -10.98 1.47 20.96
CA ALA A 286 -11.08 1.26 22.39
C ALA A 286 -10.61 -0.13 22.82
N ASP A 287 -10.99 -1.18 22.09
CA ASP A 287 -10.62 -2.56 22.42
C ASP A 287 -9.12 -2.80 22.48
N ARG A 288 -8.35 -2.12 21.62
CA ARG A 288 -6.89 -2.27 21.53
C ARG A 288 -6.12 -1.29 22.40
N TYR A 289 -6.73 -0.17 22.78
CA TYR A 289 -6.06 0.91 23.49
C TYR A 289 -6.74 1.24 24.83
N LYS A 290 -7.29 0.22 25.52
CA LYS A 290 -7.97 0.34 26.83
C LYS A 290 -7.14 1.04 27.92
N ALA A 291 -5.81 0.93 27.84
CA ALA A 291 -4.88 1.58 28.76
C ALA A 291 -4.80 3.11 28.57
N TYR A 292 -5.29 3.62 27.44
CA TYR A 292 -5.29 5.04 27.15
C TYR A 292 -6.60 5.69 27.63
N PRO A 293 -6.55 6.93 28.12
CA PRO A 293 -7.69 7.73 28.58
C PRO A 293 -8.57 8.22 27.42
N LEU A 294 -9.01 7.29 26.58
CA LEU A 294 -9.87 7.56 25.44
C LEU A 294 -11.18 8.23 25.90
N PRO A 295 -11.72 9.18 25.13
CA PRO A 295 -12.98 9.84 25.47
C PRO A 295 -14.14 8.84 25.34
N THR A 296 -14.93 8.72 26.40
CA THR A 296 -16.13 7.87 26.47
C THR A 296 -17.42 8.67 26.42
N GLU A 297 -17.33 10.00 26.53
CA GLU A 297 -18.46 10.92 26.51
C GLU A 297 -18.22 12.02 25.49
N SER A 298 -19.27 12.38 24.75
CA SER A 298 -19.20 13.43 23.74
C SER A 298 -19.92 14.66 24.24
N GLN A 299 -19.25 15.82 24.10
CA GLN A 299 -19.88 17.14 24.23
C GLN A 299 -20.16 17.77 22.86
N GLU A 300 -20.08 16.98 21.78
CA GLU A 300 -20.37 17.45 20.43
C GLU A 300 -21.89 17.52 20.20
N GLY A 301 -22.32 18.48 19.38
CA GLY A 301 -23.72 18.63 19.01
C GLY A 301 -24.26 17.40 18.27
N LYS A 302 -25.57 17.17 18.32
CA LYS A 302 -26.25 16.02 17.67
C LYS A 302 -26.44 16.18 16.15
N ALA A 303 -25.81 17.18 15.54
CA ALA A 303 -25.97 17.45 14.13
C ALA A 303 -25.38 16.33 13.27
N GLY A 304 -26.04 16.03 12.16
CA GLY A 304 -25.65 15.06 11.16
C GLY A 304 -25.76 15.65 9.75
N TYR A 305 -24.98 15.14 8.83
CA TYR A 305 -25.14 15.35 7.40
C TYR A 305 -24.43 14.23 6.66
N LYS A 306 -24.69 14.11 5.36
CA LYS A 306 -23.98 13.17 4.48
C LYS A 306 -23.17 13.89 3.43
N CYS A 307 -22.16 13.21 2.89
CA CYS A 307 -21.35 13.68 1.78
C CYS A 307 -21.56 12.78 0.56
N ASN A 308 -22.02 13.32 -0.56
CA ASN A 308 -22.10 12.57 -1.80
C ASN A 308 -20.72 12.43 -2.44
N CYS A 309 -20.08 11.27 -2.23
CA CYS A 309 -18.71 11.03 -2.68
C CYS A 309 -18.66 10.29 -4.04
N LYS A 310 -19.77 10.27 -4.78
CA LYS A 310 -19.92 9.51 -6.02
C LYS A 310 -18.93 9.94 -7.09
N ALA A 311 -18.66 11.23 -7.26
CA ALA A 311 -17.72 11.71 -8.26
C ALA A 311 -16.28 11.26 -7.98
N ALA A 312 -15.87 11.23 -6.70
CA ALA A 312 -14.55 10.73 -6.32
C ALA A 312 -14.40 9.24 -6.68
N LYS A 313 -15.46 8.44 -6.50
CA LYS A 313 -15.46 7.03 -6.90
C LYS A 313 -15.48 6.88 -8.43
N ASP A 314 -16.43 7.50 -9.11
CA ASP A 314 -16.71 7.21 -10.52
C ASP A 314 -15.70 7.85 -11.46
N VAL A 315 -15.26 9.08 -11.17
CA VAL A 315 -14.29 9.79 -12.00
C VAL A 315 -12.88 9.43 -11.58
N LEU A 316 -12.54 9.54 -10.29
CA LEU A 316 -11.16 9.30 -9.84
C LEU A 316 -10.85 7.81 -9.68
N GLY A 317 -11.84 6.95 -9.46
CA GLY A 317 -11.63 5.51 -9.24
C GLY A 317 -11.11 5.21 -7.83
N VAL A 318 -11.36 6.11 -6.86
CA VAL A 318 -10.86 5.98 -5.49
C VAL A 318 -11.88 5.23 -4.65
N SER A 319 -11.46 4.12 -4.03
CA SER A 319 -12.23 3.43 -3.01
C SER A 319 -11.72 3.87 -1.64
N LEU A 320 -12.60 4.44 -0.82
CA LEU A 320 -12.24 4.94 0.50
C LEU A 320 -12.18 3.80 1.52
N ARG A 321 -11.13 3.79 2.34
CA ARG A 321 -10.92 2.82 3.41
C ARG A 321 -11.97 2.95 4.52
N PRO A 322 -12.32 1.83 5.19
CA PRO A 322 -13.12 1.88 6.40
C PRO A 322 -12.47 2.75 7.49
N VAL A 323 -13.29 3.55 8.17
CA VAL A 323 -12.82 4.54 9.16
C VAL A 323 -12.14 3.88 10.36
N ASP A 324 -12.63 2.72 10.79
CA ASP A 324 -12.06 1.97 11.91
C ASP A 324 -10.63 1.49 11.61
N VAL A 325 -10.38 1.01 10.38
CA VAL A 325 -9.03 0.65 9.92
C VAL A 325 -8.11 1.88 9.94
N SER A 326 -8.56 3.00 9.39
CA SER A 326 -7.80 4.26 9.39
C SER A 326 -7.47 4.76 10.80
N MET A 327 -8.42 4.66 11.73
CA MET A 327 -8.21 5.07 13.13
C MET A 327 -7.24 4.15 13.87
N ARG A 328 -7.33 2.83 13.66
CA ARG A 328 -6.37 1.86 14.24
C ARG A 328 -4.95 2.12 13.74
N ASP A 329 -4.79 2.31 12.44
CA ASP A 329 -3.49 2.62 11.83
C ASP A 329 -2.93 3.96 12.31
N MET A 330 -3.80 4.95 12.51
CA MET A 330 -3.45 6.27 13.05
C MET A 330 -2.94 6.19 14.48
N ALA A 331 -3.66 5.47 15.36
CA ALA A 331 -3.27 5.27 16.74
C ALA A 331 -1.94 4.49 16.84
N ALA A 332 -1.79 3.41 16.07
CA ALA A 332 -0.56 2.64 16.00
C ALA A 332 0.63 3.50 15.54
N ALA A 333 0.43 4.30 14.49
CA ALA A 333 1.46 5.21 14.00
C ALA A 333 1.83 6.27 15.05
N ALA A 334 0.86 6.87 15.75
CA ALA A 334 1.09 7.88 16.78
C ALA A 334 1.99 7.35 17.91
N LEU A 335 1.74 6.12 18.36
CA LEU A 335 2.57 5.47 19.37
C LEU A 335 3.96 5.09 18.84
N ARG A 336 4.03 4.58 17.61
CA ARG A 336 5.29 4.16 16.97
C ARG A 336 6.27 5.33 16.82
N VAL A 337 5.75 6.50 16.44
CA VAL A 337 6.59 7.69 16.24
C VAL A 337 6.91 8.42 17.55
N GLY A 338 6.27 8.05 18.66
CA GLY A 338 6.46 8.67 19.98
C GLY A 338 5.65 9.96 20.20
N LEU A 339 4.51 10.12 19.51
CA LEU A 339 3.67 11.32 19.57
C LEU A 339 2.88 11.45 20.88
N ALA A 340 2.42 10.33 21.43
CA ALA A 340 1.78 10.26 22.72
C ALA A 340 2.64 9.37 23.64
N GLU A 341 2.87 9.84 24.87
CA GLU A 341 3.48 8.99 25.88
C GLU A 341 2.57 7.79 26.10
N LYS A 342 3.19 6.62 26.07
CA LYS A 342 2.45 5.40 26.31
C LYS A 342 2.14 5.37 27.82
N LYS A 343 0.86 5.50 28.20
CA LYS A 343 0.48 5.45 29.63
C LYS A 343 0.62 4.01 30.11
N PHE A 344 1.68 3.79 30.87
CA PHE A 344 1.93 2.55 31.57
C PHE A 344 1.09 2.49 32.83
N VAL A 345 0.48 1.33 33.08
CA VAL A 345 0.17 0.95 34.46
C VAL A 345 1.51 0.69 35.13
N LYS A 346 2.03 1.68 35.86
CA LYS A 346 3.26 1.53 36.66
C LYS A 346 2.99 0.58 37.83
N LYS A 347 3.56 -0.62 37.77
CA LYS A 347 4.08 -1.32 38.95
C LYS A 347 5.58 -1.48 38.73
N ALA A 348 6.37 -1.04 39.70
CA ALA A 348 7.81 -0.92 39.56
C ALA A 348 8.45 -2.30 39.37
N ALA A 349 9.07 -2.56 38.22
CA ALA A 349 10.14 -3.54 38.11
C ALA A 349 11.48 -2.83 38.32
N LYS A 350 12.29 -3.34 39.24
CA LYS A 350 13.66 -2.85 39.49
C LYS A 350 14.50 -2.98 38.22
N SER A 351 15.47 -2.08 38.06
CA SER A 351 16.49 -2.12 37.00
C SER A 351 17.22 -3.46 36.97
N PHE A 352 17.20 -4.12 35.81
CA PHE A 352 18.01 -5.31 35.54
C PHE A 352 19.50 -4.89 35.34
N GLY A 353 20.44 -5.76 35.72
CA GLY A 353 21.87 -5.44 35.96
C GLY A 353 22.70 -4.86 34.80
N GLU A 354 23.94 -4.44 35.10
CA GLU A 354 24.90 -3.85 34.15
C GLU A 354 25.31 -4.82 33.04
N VAL A 355 25.23 -4.37 31.79
CA VAL A 355 25.69 -5.08 30.58
C VAL A 355 27.14 -4.70 30.30
N THR A 356 28.05 -5.67 30.26
CA THR A 356 29.51 -5.44 30.14
C THR A 356 30.06 -5.45 28.71
N ASP A 357 29.26 -5.72 27.69
CA ASP A 357 29.65 -5.49 26.29
C ASP A 357 28.45 -5.05 25.43
N ILE A 358 28.48 -3.79 25.01
CA ILE A 358 27.57 -3.19 24.04
C ILE A 358 28.45 -2.56 22.95
N MET A 359 28.19 -2.88 21.68
CA MET A 359 28.86 -2.20 20.56
C MET A 359 28.61 -0.68 20.59
N PRO A 360 29.56 0.17 20.12
CA PRO A 360 29.65 1.58 20.53
C PRO A 360 28.50 2.53 20.19
N ASP A 361 27.44 2.11 19.50
CA ASP A 361 26.38 3.00 19.02
C ASP A 361 24.95 2.70 19.55
N SER A 362 24.81 1.80 20.54
CA SER A 362 23.48 1.42 21.06
C SER A 362 23.04 2.29 22.25
N ARG A 363 22.03 3.17 22.06
CA ARG A 363 21.28 3.79 23.18
C ARG A 363 20.09 2.90 23.56
N SER A 364 19.93 2.66 24.87
CA SER A 364 18.85 1.99 25.63
C SER A 364 17.60 1.52 24.86
N VAL A 365 17.27 0.22 24.95
CA VAL A 365 16.03 -0.37 24.39
C VAL A 365 14.85 -0.12 25.33
N TYR A 366 13.79 0.51 24.80
CA TYR A 366 12.52 0.77 25.48
C TYR A 366 11.39 0.05 24.75
N LEU A 367 10.70 -0.90 25.41
CA LEU A 367 9.63 -1.68 24.78
C LEU A 367 8.31 -1.58 25.54
N LEU A 368 7.23 -1.51 24.76
CA LEU A 368 5.85 -1.59 25.25
C LEU A 368 5.13 -2.74 24.62
N VAL A 369 4.60 -3.56 25.49
CA VAL A 369 4.19 -4.91 25.13
C VAL A 369 2.99 -5.28 25.99
N SER A 370 2.00 -5.93 25.38
CA SER A 370 0.84 -6.47 26.10
C SER A 370 1.20 -7.85 26.62
N VAL A 371 0.83 -8.20 27.85
CA VAL A 371 0.99 -9.55 28.39
C VAL A 371 0.06 -10.49 27.63
N VAL A 372 0.65 -11.41 26.88
CA VAL A 372 -0.04 -12.36 26.01
C VAL A 372 -0.31 -13.68 26.74
N SER A 373 0.63 -14.14 27.56
CA SER A 373 0.44 -15.35 28.38
C SER A 373 1.39 -15.39 29.57
N ILE A 374 1.01 -16.13 30.61
CA ILE A 374 1.80 -16.39 31.81
C ILE A 374 1.88 -17.91 32.00
N GLY A 375 3.09 -18.45 32.05
CA GLY A 375 3.38 -19.87 32.23
C GLY A 375 3.19 -20.35 33.67
N THR A 376 3.46 -21.63 33.90
CA THR A 376 3.50 -22.21 35.26
C THR A 376 4.87 -21.97 35.92
N PRO A 377 4.94 -21.79 37.25
CA PRO A 377 6.22 -21.65 37.94
C PRO A 377 7.09 -22.91 37.82
N GLU A 378 8.36 -22.73 37.47
CA GLU A 378 9.40 -23.77 37.39
C GLU A 378 10.54 -23.50 38.39
N GLU A 379 11.08 -24.55 39.00
CA GLU A 379 12.22 -24.44 39.93
C GLU A 379 13.54 -24.18 39.18
N GLY A 380 14.23 -23.09 39.54
CA GLY A 380 15.54 -22.73 38.97
C GLY A 380 16.73 -23.23 39.79
N LYS A 381 17.94 -23.20 39.19
CA LYS A 381 19.21 -23.44 39.91
C LYS A 381 19.40 -22.34 40.97
N GLY A 382 19.08 -22.65 42.22
CA GLY A 382 19.23 -21.71 43.35
C GLY A 382 18.00 -21.53 44.26
N ALA A 383 17.02 -22.43 44.23
CA ALA A 383 15.83 -22.44 45.11
C ALA A 383 14.81 -21.30 44.91
N GLU A 384 14.95 -20.47 43.88
CA GLU A 384 13.91 -19.50 43.46
C GLU A 384 13.08 -20.06 42.30
N ALA A 385 11.76 -19.94 42.40
CA ALA A 385 10.81 -20.33 41.35
C ALA A 385 10.59 -19.19 40.36
N PHE A 386 10.72 -19.50 39.06
CA PHE A 386 10.59 -18.56 37.95
C PHE A 386 9.38 -18.91 37.09
N THR A 387 8.76 -17.91 36.49
CA THR A 387 7.61 -18.02 35.59
C THR A 387 7.94 -17.33 34.28
N GLU A 388 7.63 -17.97 33.16
CA GLU A 388 7.77 -17.35 31.84
C GLU A 388 6.54 -16.51 31.50
N VAL A 389 6.76 -15.32 30.95
CA VAL A 389 5.71 -14.40 30.53
C VAL A 389 5.95 -13.94 29.12
N VAL A 390 4.98 -14.17 28.25
CA VAL A 390 5.03 -13.71 26.87
C VAL A 390 4.37 -12.34 26.78
N VAL A 391 5.04 -11.40 26.13
CA VAL A 391 4.61 -10.01 25.99
C VAL A 391 4.81 -9.53 24.54
N GLY A 392 3.90 -8.76 23.93
CA GLY A 392 4.15 -8.26 22.56
C GLY A 392 3.24 -7.15 22.03
N ASP A 393 3.54 -6.66 20.83
CA ASP A 393 2.77 -5.65 20.11
C ASP A 393 2.63 -5.98 18.60
N SER A 394 2.23 -5.02 17.77
CA SER A 394 2.10 -5.20 16.31
C SER A 394 3.41 -5.50 15.57
N THR A 395 4.55 -5.41 16.25
CA THR A 395 5.90 -5.60 15.70
C THR A 395 6.52 -6.94 16.09
N GLY A 396 5.95 -7.65 17.06
CA GLY A 396 6.41 -8.99 17.47
C GLY A 396 6.08 -9.33 18.93
N LEU A 397 6.38 -10.57 19.31
CA LEU A 397 6.28 -11.08 20.69
C LEU A 397 7.68 -11.24 21.29
N VAL A 398 7.80 -11.14 22.61
CA VAL A 398 9.01 -11.34 23.42
C VAL A 398 8.66 -12.18 24.66
N THR A 399 9.55 -13.07 25.12
CA THR A 399 9.35 -13.85 26.35
C THR A 399 10.30 -13.36 27.45
N LEU A 400 9.74 -13.16 28.65
CA LEU A 400 10.45 -12.76 29.87
C LEU A 400 10.46 -13.92 30.86
N ARG A 401 11.56 -14.14 31.58
CA ARG A 401 11.63 -15.10 32.69
C ARG A 401 11.72 -14.33 34.00
N LEU A 402 10.70 -14.46 34.84
CA LEU A 402 10.47 -13.60 36.01
C LEU A 402 10.29 -14.42 37.28
N ASN A 403 10.82 -13.99 38.42
CA ASN A 403 10.52 -14.63 39.70
C ASN A 403 9.12 -14.26 40.22
N SER A 404 8.70 -14.89 41.33
CA SER A 404 7.35 -14.70 41.90
C SER A 404 7.02 -13.25 42.31
N GLU A 405 8.00 -12.42 42.68
CA GLU A 405 7.78 -10.99 42.98
C GLU A 405 7.70 -10.14 41.71
N GLU A 406 8.55 -10.40 40.73
CA GLU A 406 8.55 -9.74 39.42
C GLU A 406 7.26 -10.03 38.63
N MET A 407 6.75 -11.26 38.72
CA MET A 407 5.44 -11.65 38.19
C MET A 407 4.29 -10.81 38.74
N LYS A 408 4.27 -10.57 40.05
CA LYS A 408 3.26 -9.73 40.70
C LYS A 408 3.34 -8.27 40.26
N ALA A 409 4.52 -7.82 39.83
CA ALA A 409 4.75 -6.48 39.31
C ALA A 409 4.35 -6.35 37.83
N LEU A 410 4.52 -7.39 37.01
CA LEU A 410 4.19 -7.35 35.59
C LEU A 410 2.67 -7.31 35.31
N GLY A 411 1.85 -7.98 36.13
CA GLY A 411 0.39 -7.96 35.98
C GLY A 411 -0.20 -9.25 35.37
N SER A 412 -1.41 -9.18 34.83
CA SER A 412 -2.16 -10.32 34.27
C SER A 412 -2.19 -10.30 32.75
N VAL A 413 -2.60 -11.40 32.12
CA VAL A 413 -2.82 -11.46 30.66
C VAL A 413 -3.80 -10.37 30.22
N GLY A 414 -3.40 -9.59 29.22
CA GLY A 414 -4.11 -8.42 28.71
C GLY A 414 -3.59 -7.07 29.23
N ASP A 415 -2.76 -7.05 30.27
CA ASP A 415 -2.16 -5.81 30.78
C ASP A 415 -1.03 -5.31 29.85
N VAL A 416 -0.84 -4.00 29.74
CA VAL A 416 0.25 -3.38 28.95
C VAL A 416 1.38 -2.96 29.87
N VAL A 417 2.60 -3.43 29.58
CA VAL A 417 3.73 -3.37 30.52
C VAL A 417 4.97 -2.72 29.91
N GLU A 418 5.77 -2.06 30.75
CA GLU A 418 7.01 -1.38 30.38
C GLU A 418 8.24 -2.24 30.64
N ILE A 419 9.10 -2.38 29.65
CA ILE A 419 10.42 -3.00 29.83
C ILE A 419 11.49 -1.92 29.70
N ARG A 420 12.26 -1.68 30.77
CA ARG A 420 13.40 -0.75 30.83
C ARG A 420 14.67 -1.47 31.26
N ASN A 421 15.77 -1.23 30.54
CA ASN A 421 17.11 -1.77 30.86
C ASN A 421 17.14 -3.29 31.11
N GLY A 422 16.11 -4.01 30.65
CA GLY A 422 16.04 -5.45 30.77
C GLY A 422 17.12 -6.09 29.94
N ALA A 423 17.59 -7.27 30.37
CA ALA A 423 18.15 -8.22 29.43
C ALA A 423 17.03 -8.62 28.46
N VAL A 424 16.79 -7.78 27.45
CA VAL A 424 15.85 -8.07 26.37
C VAL A 424 16.56 -9.09 25.51
N LYS A 425 16.24 -10.37 25.74
CA LYS A 425 16.41 -11.35 24.68
C LYS A 425 15.40 -10.93 23.62
N MET A 426 15.87 -10.24 22.58
CA MET A 426 15.10 -10.13 21.35
C MET A 426 14.65 -11.56 21.07
N MET A 427 13.35 -11.80 21.06
CA MET A 427 12.91 -12.95 20.29
C MET A 427 13.27 -12.57 18.86
N LYS A 428 14.42 -13.11 18.40
CA LYS A 428 14.57 -13.56 17.02
C LYS A 428 13.20 -14.08 16.66
N ALA A 429 12.51 -13.42 15.74
CA ALA A 429 11.08 -13.57 15.58
C ALA A 429 10.69 -15.04 15.72
N ARG A 430 10.10 -15.39 16.87
CA ARG A 430 10.03 -16.76 17.35
C ARG A 430 11.29 -17.60 17.00
N GLU A 431 12.26 -17.69 17.91
CA GLU A 431 12.65 -19.03 18.34
C GLU A 431 11.40 -19.58 19.06
N ILE A 432 10.35 -19.86 18.27
CA ILE A 432 9.52 -21.03 18.49
C ILE A 432 10.58 -22.10 18.47
N ASP A 433 10.92 -22.61 19.64
CA ASP A 433 11.59 -23.88 19.67
C ASP A 433 10.73 -24.85 18.86
N PHE A 434 11.31 -25.85 18.22
CA PHE A 434 10.54 -26.85 17.46
C PHE A 434 9.34 -27.40 18.26
N ALA A 435 9.46 -27.39 19.59
CA ALA A 435 8.42 -27.68 20.57
C ALA A 435 7.15 -26.82 20.42
N ASP A 436 7.24 -25.50 20.23
CA ASP A 436 6.08 -24.59 20.09
C ASP A 436 5.36 -24.80 18.74
N PHE A 437 6.09 -25.18 17.67
CA PHE A 437 5.46 -25.65 16.42
C PHE A 437 4.75 -26.98 16.65
N SER A 438 5.36 -27.91 17.40
CA SER A 438 4.73 -29.19 17.73
C SER A 438 3.46 -29.00 18.56
N GLU A 439 3.48 -28.10 19.54
CA GLU A 439 2.34 -27.84 20.42
C GLU A 439 1.21 -27.11 19.68
N SER A 440 1.52 -26.14 18.83
CA SER A 440 0.52 -25.47 18.00
C SER A 440 -0.09 -26.38 16.92
N ARG A 441 0.70 -27.32 16.38
CA ARG A 441 0.19 -28.42 15.54
C ARG A 441 -0.75 -29.34 16.35
N GLU A 442 -0.37 -29.72 17.57
CA GLU A 442 -1.20 -30.55 18.46
C GLU A 442 -2.52 -29.86 18.89
N LYS A 443 -2.49 -28.54 19.09
CA LYS A 443 -3.66 -27.72 19.43
C LYS A 443 -4.51 -27.32 18.22
N GLY A 444 -4.05 -27.62 17.00
CA GLY A 444 -4.77 -27.34 15.76
C GLY A 444 -4.98 -25.84 15.51
N THR A 445 -4.01 -24.97 15.80
CA THR A 445 -4.15 -23.51 15.58
C THR A 445 -3.67 -23.07 14.18
N MET A 446 -3.02 -23.97 13.44
CA MET A 446 -2.43 -23.73 12.12
C MET A 446 -3.38 -24.13 11.00
N MET A 447 -3.20 -23.55 9.81
CA MET A 447 -3.98 -23.95 8.63
C MET A 447 -3.80 -25.44 8.34
N SER A 448 -4.92 -26.13 8.12
CA SER A 448 -4.95 -27.55 7.75
C SER A 448 -4.71 -27.73 6.24
N VAL A 449 -4.05 -28.83 5.86
CA VAL A 449 -3.78 -29.15 4.45
C VAL A 449 -4.92 -29.98 3.88
N ILE A 450 -5.60 -29.46 2.87
CA ILE A 450 -6.68 -30.17 2.18
C ILE A 450 -6.11 -31.28 1.32
N GLU A 451 -5.07 -30.98 0.53
CA GLU A 451 -4.44 -31.95 -0.37
C GLU A 451 -3.01 -31.54 -0.74
N VAL A 452 -2.21 -32.54 -1.12
CA VAL A 452 -0.88 -32.36 -1.74
C VAL A 452 -0.89 -33.16 -3.04
N LYS A 453 -0.48 -32.52 -4.15
CA LYS A 453 -0.42 -33.16 -5.46
C LYS A 453 0.91 -32.87 -6.15
N ALA A 454 1.42 -33.84 -6.91
CA ALA A 454 2.56 -33.65 -7.78
C ALA A 454 2.18 -32.72 -8.94
N ALA A 455 3.00 -31.70 -9.19
CA ALA A 455 2.92 -30.91 -10.40
C ALA A 455 3.13 -31.82 -11.62
N GLN A 456 2.47 -31.49 -12.73
CA GLN A 456 2.50 -32.32 -13.93
C GLN A 456 3.40 -31.68 -14.98
N VAL A 457 4.13 -32.52 -15.73
CA VAL A 457 4.85 -32.04 -16.92
C VAL A 457 3.82 -31.70 -18.00
N THR A 458 3.86 -30.48 -18.51
CA THR A 458 3.00 -30.04 -19.61
C THR A 458 3.81 -29.39 -20.72
N HIS A 459 3.18 -29.22 -21.89
CA HIS A 459 3.80 -28.64 -23.09
C HIS A 459 2.91 -27.51 -23.61
N PRO A 460 2.92 -26.34 -22.97
CA PRO A 460 1.98 -25.24 -23.27
C PRO A 460 2.08 -24.74 -24.71
N THR A 461 3.26 -24.84 -25.34
CA THR A 461 3.48 -24.46 -26.74
C THR A 461 3.16 -25.58 -27.74
N GLY A 462 2.91 -26.80 -27.25
CA GLY A 462 2.83 -28.01 -28.07
C GLY A 462 4.17 -28.55 -28.56
N ASP A 463 5.28 -27.83 -28.36
CA ASP A 463 6.63 -28.30 -28.67
C ASP A 463 7.21 -29.09 -27.46
N PRO A 464 7.57 -30.37 -27.62
CA PRO A 464 8.18 -31.18 -26.56
C PRO A 464 9.45 -30.58 -25.93
N LYS A 465 10.12 -29.65 -26.62
CA LYS A 465 11.31 -28.96 -26.11
C LYS A 465 11.00 -27.90 -25.05
N PHE A 466 9.74 -27.46 -24.96
CA PHE A 466 9.26 -26.49 -23.99
C PHE A 466 8.36 -27.18 -22.97
N ALA A 467 8.93 -28.16 -22.27
CA ALA A 467 8.29 -28.80 -21.14
C ALA A 467 8.38 -27.90 -19.90
N VAL A 468 7.28 -27.78 -19.16
CA VAL A 468 7.20 -27.03 -17.90
C VAL A 468 6.58 -27.89 -16.81
N MET A 469 6.93 -27.62 -15.55
CA MET A 469 6.23 -28.22 -14.41
C MET A 469 5.05 -27.34 -14.02
N GLN A 470 3.84 -27.89 -14.07
CA GLN A 470 2.59 -27.16 -13.88
C GLN A 470 1.85 -27.63 -12.62
N PRO A 471 1.98 -26.94 -11.47
CA PRO A 471 1.14 -27.19 -10.28
C PRO A 471 -0.34 -26.86 -10.48
N PHE A 472 -0.67 -25.87 -11.31
CA PHE A 472 -2.05 -25.58 -11.72
C PHE A 472 -2.05 -24.96 -13.11
N PRO A 473 -3.04 -25.30 -13.96
CA PRO A 473 -4.24 -26.08 -13.64
C PRO A 473 -4.06 -27.61 -13.63
N ALA A 474 -2.91 -28.15 -14.09
CA ALA A 474 -2.79 -29.60 -14.30
C ALA A 474 -2.89 -30.46 -13.03
N ALA A 475 -2.37 -30.01 -11.89
CA ALA A 475 -2.51 -30.76 -10.62
C ALA A 475 -3.69 -30.27 -9.77
N ILE A 476 -3.83 -28.96 -9.61
CA ILE A 476 -4.98 -28.31 -8.94
C ILE A 476 -5.77 -27.55 -10.00
N SER A 477 -7.08 -27.83 -10.11
CA SER A 477 -7.90 -27.23 -11.17
C SER A 477 -8.03 -25.71 -11.03
N GLU A 478 -8.33 -25.03 -12.13
CA GLU A 478 -8.54 -23.58 -12.19
C GLU A 478 -9.66 -23.10 -11.25
N LYS A 479 -10.63 -23.96 -10.96
CA LYS A 479 -11.73 -23.65 -10.02
C LYS A 479 -11.30 -23.75 -8.57
N GLU A 480 -10.40 -24.66 -8.25
CA GLU A 480 -9.84 -24.83 -6.91
C GLU A 480 -8.81 -23.74 -6.62
N ALA A 481 -8.05 -23.34 -7.65
CA ALA A 481 -7.00 -22.34 -7.59
C ALA A 481 -7.46 -20.88 -7.77
N ASP A 482 -8.73 -20.60 -8.10
CA ASP A 482 -9.28 -19.23 -8.25
C ASP A 482 -8.78 -18.28 -7.13
N PRO A 483 -8.10 -17.14 -7.44
CA PRO A 483 -7.94 -16.48 -8.74
C PRO A 483 -6.74 -16.89 -9.60
N PHE A 484 -5.96 -17.87 -9.19
CA PHE A 484 -4.78 -18.33 -9.91
C PHE A 484 -5.19 -19.32 -11.01
N LEU A 485 -4.95 -18.97 -12.27
CA LEU A 485 -5.30 -19.81 -13.43
C LEU A 485 -4.19 -20.80 -13.74
N MET A 486 -2.94 -20.31 -13.78
CA MET A 486 -1.80 -21.09 -14.22
C MET A 486 -0.53 -20.68 -13.48
N CYS A 487 0.33 -21.65 -13.19
CA CYS A 487 1.72 -21.44 -12.83
C CYS A 487 2.53 -22.52 -13.54
N ASP A 488 3.41 -22.10 -14.44
CA ASP A 488 4.36 -22.97 -15.14
C ASP A 488 5.76 -22.65 -14.64
N GLU A 489 6.45 -23.63 -14.09
CA GLU A 489 7.88 -23.55 -13.80
C GLU A 489 8.67 -24.03 -15.02
N PHE A 490 9.55 -23.16 -15.54
CA PHE A 490 10.53 -23.51 -16.56
C PHE A 490 11.95 -23.44 -16.00
N GLY A 491 12.80 -24.37 -16.41
CA GLY A 491 14.07 -24.62 -15.73
C GLY A 491 13.86 -25.38 -14.40
N PRO A 492 14.84 -25.43 -13.49
CA PRO A 492 16.18 -24.85 -13.64
C PRO A 492 17.03 -25.61 -14.67
N THR A 493 17.59 -24.88 -15.65
CA THR A 493 18.47 -25.42 -16.70
C THR A 493 19.64 -24.48 -16.97
N VAL A 494 20.65 -24.94 -17.73
CA VAL A 494 21.71 -24.07 -18.27
C VAL A 494 21.31 -23.61 -19.67
N SER A 495 21.33 -22.29 -19.91
CA SER A 495 20.96 -21.72 -21.20
C SER A 495 21.93 -22.15 -22.30
N THR A 496 21.37 -22.51 -23.47
CA THR A 496 22.14 -22.82 -24.68
C THR A 496 22.66 -21.57 -25.40
N GLY A 497 22.20 -20.38 -25.00
CA GLY A 497 22.57 -19.11 -25.59
C GLY A 497 21.39 -18.18 -25.75
N LYS A 498 21.69 -16.88 -25.70
CA LYS A 498 20.75 -15.80 -26.01
C LYS A 498 20.40 -15.83 -27.49
N GLU A 499 19.13 -15.58 -27.80
CA GLU A 499 18.69 -15.43 -29.19
C GLU A 499 19.20 -14.09 -29.73
N THR A 500 19.88 -14.09 -30.87
CA THR A 500 20.51 -12.88 -31.42
C THR A 500 19.67 -12.20 -32.48
N ASP A 501 18.75 -12.93 -33.11
CA ASP A 501 17.74 -12.32 -33.96
C ASP A 501 16.70 -11.60 -33.08
N PRO A 502 16.53 -10.27 -33.22
CA PRO A 502 15.56 -9.55 -32.42
C PRO A 502 14.13 -10.06 -32.67
N ASP A 503 13.79 -10.56 -33.85
CA ASP A 503 12.42 -10.97 -34.19
C ASP A 503 12.09 -12.43 -33.88
N ARG A 504 13.10 -13.22 -33.52
CA ARG A 504 12.92 -14.61 -33.15
C ARG A 504 12.73 -14.73 -31.65
N PHE A 505 11.78 -15.54 -31.21
CA PHE A 505 11.58 -15.85 -29.79
C PHE A 505 11.41 -17.36 -29.62
N PRO A 506 11.91 -17.97 -28.53
CA PRO A 506 11.67 -19.38 -28.23
C PRO A 506 10.17 -19.69 -28.16
N VAL A 507 9.39 -18.83 -27.50
CA VAL A 507 7.93 -18.85 -27.56
C VAL A 507 7.51 -17.74 -28.53
N GLY A 508 7.12 -18.15 -29.73
CA GLY A 508 6.74 -17.23 -30.81
C GLY A 508 5.48 -16.43 -30.53
N TRP A 509 5.09 -15.58 -31.48
CA TRP A 509 3.90 -14.73 -31.40
C TRP A 509 2.63 -15.54 -31.14
N HIS A 510 1.96 -15.25 -30.03
CA HIS A 510 0.72 -15.91 -29.62
C HIS A 510 -0.22 -14.95 -28.88
N PRO A 511 -1.55 -15.14 -29.00
CA PRO A 511 -2.53 -14.22 -28.42
C PRO A 511 -2.79 -14.53 -26.94
N HIS A 512 -3.41 -13.58 -26.20
CA HIS A 512 -4.04 -13.80 -24.90
C HIS A 512 -5.27 -12.91 -24.71
N LEU A 513 -6.23 -13.32 -23.86
CA LEU A 513 -7.41 -12.52 -23.48
C LEU A 513 -7.81 -12.74 -22.01
N GLY A 514 -8.14 -11.65 -21.30
CA GLY A 514 -8.97 -11.70 -20.08
C GLY A 514 -8.28 -12.18 -18.80
N MET A 515 -6.95 -12.06 -18.73
CA MET A 515 -6.13 -12.47 -17.59
C MET A 515 -5.01 -11.46 -17.31
N ASP A 516 -4.37 -11.54 -16.15
CA ASP A 516 -3.08 -10.90 -15.90
C ASP A 516 -1.99 -11.98 -15.99
N ILE A 517 -0.86 -11.65 -16.61
CA ILE A 517 0.27 -12.55 -16.86
C ILE A 517 1.50 -11.97 -16.19
N MET A 518 2.27 -12.80 -15.48
CA MET A 518 3.58 -12.46 -14.94
C MET A 518 4.61 -13.50 -15.34
N THR A 519 5.69 -13.06 -15.99
CA THR A 519 6.87 -13.88 -16.26
C THR A 519 7.95 -13.53 -15.24
N TYR A 520 8.07 -14.35 -14.20
CA TYR A 520 9.05 -14.16 -13.12
C TYR A 520 10.36 -14.89 -13.41
N MET A 521 11.42 -14.12 -13.62
CA MET A 521 12.78 -14.63 -13.77
C MET A 521 13.47 -14.62 -12.41
N ARG A 522 13.70 -15.82 -11.87
CA ARG A 522 14.46 -16.03 -10.63
C ARG A 522 15.96 -16.09 -10.92
N GLU A 523 16.34 -16.70 -12.03
CA GLU A 523 17.71 -16.75 -12.55
C GLU A 523 17.70 -16.58 -14.07
N GLY A 524 18.71 -15.92 -14.62
CA GLY A 524 18.84 -15.63 -16.05
C GLY A 524 18.17 -14.31 -16.46
N ARG A 525 17.73 -14.20 -17.71
CA ARG A 525 17.07 -13.00 -18.24
C ARG A 525 15.88 -13.36 -19.12
N GLY A 526 14.82 -12.58 -18.99
CA GLY A 526 13.63 -12.69 -19.83
C GLY A 526 13.72 -11.74 -21.02
N ARG A 527 13.03 -12.08 -22.10
CA ARG A 527 12.84 -11.18 -23.25
C ARG A 527 11.39 -11.23 -23.68
N HIS A 528 10.86 -10.10 -24.10
CA HIS A 528 9.45 -9.92 -24.42
C HIS A 528 9.29 -8.98 -25.61
N ALA A 529 8.28 -9.22 -26.44
CA ALA A 529 7.72 -8.23 -27.36
C ALA A 529 6.21 -8.42 -27.51
N ASP A 530 5.45 -7.35 -27.75
CA ASP A 530 3.98 -7.42 -27.87
C ASP A 530 3.35 -6.49 -28.90
N SER A 531 2.04 -6.65 -29.07
CA SER A 531 1.19 -5.86 -29.96
C SER A 531 0.93 -4.42 -29.50
N LEU A 532 1.42 -4.01 -28.33
CA LEU A 532 1.51 -2.61 -27.91
C LEU A 532 2.76 -1.92 -28.46
N GLY A 533 3.68 -2.70 -29.05
CA GLY A 533 4.97 -2.24 -29.52
C GLY A 533 6.04 -2.25 -28.43
N ASN A 534 5.79 -2.87 -27.27
CA ASN A 534 6.84 -3.05 -26.27
C ASN A 534 7.81 -4.11 -26.78
N ARG A 535 9.10 -3.92 -26.46
CA ARG A 535 10.17 -4.87 -26.76
C ARG A 535 11.28 -4.67 -25.76
N GLU A 536 11.48 -5.62 -24.88
CA GLU A 536 12.37 -5.46 -23.73
C GLU A 536 13.10 -6.75 -23.37
N GLU A 537 14.22 -6.59 -22.69
CA GLU A 537 14.92 -7.62 -21.94
C GLU A 537 14.89 -7.21 -20.46
N PHE A 538 14.73 -8.19 -19.57
CA PHE A 538 14.62 -7.93 -18.14
C PHE A 538 15.43 -8.93 -17.32
N ASP A 539 16.11 -8.40 -16.30
CA ASP A 539 17.05 -9.13 -15.44
C ASP A 539 16.36 -9.87 -14.29
N SER A 540 17.09 -10.84 -13.73
CA SER A 540 16.71 -11.55 -12.51
C SER A 540 17.44 -11.03 -11.26
N PRO A 541 16.87 -11.17 -10.04
CA PRO A 541 15.46 -11.51 -9.82
C PRO A 541 14.58 -10.35 -10.28
N GLY A 542 13.56 -10.64 -11.08
CA GLY A 542 12.74 -9.60 -11.69
C GLY A 542 11.64 -10.23 -12.53
N PHE A 543 10.66 -9.43 -12.91
CA PHE A 543 9.56 -9.94 -13.71
C PHE A 543 9.02 -8.91 -14.67
N GLN A 544 8.47 -9.44 -15.76
CA GLN A 544 7.62 -8.69 -16.66
C GLN A 544 6.17 -9.08 -16.35
N TRP A 545 5.23 -8.14 -16.49
CA TRP A 545 3.81 -8.40 -16.32
C TRP A 545 2.95 -7.71 -17.39
N ILE A 546 1.81 -8.33 -17.70
CA ILE A 546 0.79 -7.84 -18.63
C ILE A 546 -0.56 -7.95 -17.95
N SER A 547 -1.32 -6.86 -17.87
CA SER A 547 -2.76 -6.96 -17.70
C SER A 547 -3.38 -7.03 -19.08
N VAL A 548 -3.87 -8.20 -19.51
CA VAL A 548 -4.18 -8.46 -20.92
C VAL A 548 -5.48 -7.78 -21.37
N GLY A 549 -6.47 -7.68 -20.47
CA GLY A 549 -7.77 -7.07 -20.76
C GLY A 549 -8.38 -7.56 -22.09
N SER A 550 -8.73 -6.60 -22.94
CA SER A 550 -9.36 -6.76 -24.26
C SER A 550 -8.54 -7.52 -25.31
N GLY A 551 -7.27 -7.82 -25.02
CA GLY A 551 -6.47 -8.73 -25.83
C GLY A 551 -5.11 -8.18 -26.23
N ILE A 552 -4.13 -9.09 -26.26
CA ILE A 552 -2.77 -8.84 -26.72
C ILE A 552 -2.29 -9.99 -27.58
N GLU A 553 -1.29 -9.75 -28.41
CA GLU A 553 -0.43 -10.79 -28.98
C GLU A 553 1.01 -10.49 -28.57
N HIS A 554 1.75 -11.50 -28.15
CA HIS A 554 3.11 -11.33 -27.64
C HIS A 554 4.02 -12.53 -27.92
N ALA A 555 5.32 -12.34 -27.75
CA ALA A 555 6.36 -13.34 -27.93
C ALA A 555 7.40 -13.20 -26.81
N GLU A 556 7.94 -14.32 -26.32
CA GLU A 556 8.73 -14.35 -25.08
C GLU A 556 9.90 -15.36 -25.08
N GLY A 557 10.88 -15.08 -24.24
CA GLY A 557 12.04 -15.91 -23.95
C GLY A 557 13.31 -15.57 -24.74
N GLY A 558 14.41 -16.24 -24.37
CA GLY A 558 15.68 -16.17 -25.10
C GLY A 558 16.62 -15.04 -24.70
N GLY A 559 16.47 -14.48 -23.48
CA GLY A 559 17.34 -13.41 -22.96
C GLY A 559 18.61 -13.90 -22.26
N THR A 560 18.65 -15.13 -21.75
CA THR A 560 19.74 -15.66 -20.91
C THR A 560 20.98 -16.04 -21.74
N GLU A 561 22.17 -15.61 -21.32
CA GLU A 561 23.42 -15.88 -22.04
C GLU A 561 23.84 -17.36 -21.99
N LYS A 562 24.67 -17.78 -22.95
CA LYS A 562 25.13 -19.17 -23.03
C LYS A 562 25.92 -19.55 -21.78
N GLY A 563 25.55 -20.66 -21.14
CA GLY A 563 26.22 -21.16 -19.95
C GLY A 563 25.72 -20.55 -18.63
N GLU A 564 24.87 -19.51 -18.67
CA GLU A 564 24.19 -19.00 -17.48
C GLU A 564 23.01 -19.93 -17.09
N ARG A 565 22.66 -19.94 -15.80
CA ARG A 565 21.47 -20.65 -15.32
C ARG A 565 20.21 -19.87 -15.67
N GLN A 566 19.15 -20.60 -15.99
CA GLN A 566 17.82 -20.07 -16.24
C GLN A 566 16.80 -20.83 -15.38
N HIS A 567 16.01 -20.08 -14.62
CA HIS A 567 14.91 -20.60 -13.82
C HIS A 567 13.85 -19.51 -13.66
N GLY A 568 12.60 -19.82 -13.96
CA GLY A 568 11.53 -18.86 -13.84
C GLY A 568 10.15 -19.47 -13.89
N PHE A 569 9.14 -18.61 -13.79
CA PHE A 569 7.75 -18.97 -13.63
C PHE A 569 6.86 -18.13 -14.52
N GLN A 570 5.98 -18.76 -15.29
CA GLN A 570 4.87 -18.10 -15.98
C GLN A 570 3.62 -18.22 -15.12
N ILE A 571 3.07 -17.11 -14.65
CA ILE A 571 1.92 -17.11 -13.74
C ILE A 571 0.77 -16.33 -14.38
N TRP A 572 -0.40 -16.97 -14.48
CA TRP A 572 -1.63 -16.36 -14.95
C TRP A 572 -2.62 -16.20 -13.81
N LEU A 573 -3.15 -14.99 -13.68
CA LEU A 573 -4.23 -14.64 -12.78
C LEU A 573 -5.48 -14.40 -13.60
N ASN A 574 -6.60 -14.97 -13.16
CA ASN A 574 -7.89 -14.57 -13.69
C ASN A 574 -8.09 -13.07 -13.42
N VAL A 575 -9.08 -12.45 -14.06
CA VAL A 575 -9.45 -11.03 -13.90
C VAL A 575 -10.98 -10.98 -13.71
N PRO A 576 -11.55 -10.17 -12.81
CA PRO A 576 -13.00 -10.11 -12.61
C PRO A 576 -13.66 -9.64 -13.92
N LYS A 577 -14.86 -10.10 -14.21
CA LYS A 577 -15.57 -9.87 -15.48
C LYS A 577 -15.55 -8.39 -15.90
N VAL A 578 -15.73 -7.49 -14.95
CA VAL A 578 -15.75 -6.04 -15.17
C VAL A 578 -14.45 -5.46 -15.75
N HIS A 579 -13.33 -6.17 -15.60
CA HIS A 579 -12.00 -5.75 -16.06
C HIS A 579 -11.49 -6.56 -17.27
N LYS A 580 -12.17 -7.63 -17.70
CA LYS A 580 -11.75 -8.47 -18.83
C LYS A 580 -11.76 -7.76 -20.18
N ALA A 581 -12.36 -6.57 -20.27
CA ALA A 581 -12.39 -5.75 -21.47
C ALA A 581 -11.54 -4.46 -21.35
N ASP A 582 -10.78 -4.30 -20.26
CA ASP A 582 -9.91 -3.13 -20.06
C ASP A 582 -8.88 -3.04 -21.22
N ASP A 583 -8.33 -1.84 -21.44
CA ASP A 583 -7.16 -1.73 -22.31
C ASP A 583 -5.95 -2.44 -21.68
N PRO A 584 -5.17 -3.19 -22.47
CA PRO A 584 -4.02 -3.91 -21.95
C PRO A 584 -2.97 -2.96 -21.37
N GLN A 585 -2.35 -3.39 -20.29
CA GLN A 585 -1.27 -2.69 -19.62
C GLN A 585 -0.05 -3.59 -19.53
N TYR A 586 1.13 -2.99 -19.52
CA TYR A 586 2.40 -3.68 -19.52
C TYR A 586 3.34 -3.00 -18.51
N GLY A 587 4.17 -3.80 -17.84
CA GLY A 587 5.26 -3.28 -17.04
C GLY A 587 6.37 -4.29 -16.80
N THR A 588 7.52 -3.76 -16.41
CA THR A 588 8.70 -4.54 -16.04
C THR A 588 9.16 -4.09 -14.65
N VAL A 589 9.39 -5.06 -13.78
CA VAL A 589 9.91 -4.89 -12.43
C VAL A 589 11.35 -5.39 -12.40
N LYS A 590 12.26 -4.45 -12.20
CA LYS A 590 13.70 -4.69 -12.08
C LYS A 590 14.06 -5.19 -10.67
N PRO A 591 15.24 -5.82 -10.49
CA PRO A 591 15.69 -6.28 -9.18
C PRO A 591 15.61 -5.24 -8.07
N GLU A 592 15.90 -3.97 -8.35
CA GLU A 592 15.93 -2.90 -7.35
C GLU A 592 14.53 -2.47 -6.88
N LEU A 593 13.48 -2.87 -7.61
CA LEU A 593 12.09 -2.60 -7.28
C LEU A 593 11.41 -3.78 -6.56
N LEU A 594 12.09 -4.93 -6.49
CA LEU A 594 11.60 -6.06 -5.72
C LEU A 594 11.78 -5.79 -4.23
N THR A 595 10.71 -6.07 -3.50
CA THR A 595 10.72 -6.01 -2.05
C THR A 595 11.21 -7.34 -1.51
N GLU A 596 12.39 -7.33 -0.85
CA GLU A 596 12.96 -8.49 -0.17
C GLU A 596 12.91 -8.30 1.35
N PHE A 597 12.72 -9.40 2.08
CA PHE A 597 12.72 -9.39 3.55
C PHE A 597 13.23 -10.72 4.12
N ASP A 598 13.81 -10.66 5.32
CA ASP A 598 14.24 -11.84 6.05
C ASP A 598 13.07 -12.53 6.73
N LEU A 599 13.09 -13.86 6.71
CA LEU A 599 12.13 -14.68 7.45
C LEU A 599 12.47 -14.67 8.94
N THR A 600 11.42 -14.78 9.73
CA THR A 600 11.49 -14.79 11.18
C THR A 600 12.43 -15.90 11.68
N GLY A 601 13.18 -15.64 12.76
CA GLY A 601 14.08 -16.64 13.34
C GLY A 601 15.33 -16.94 12.53
N GLY A 602 15.61 -16.21 11.44
CA GLY A 602 16.69 -16.55 10.51
C GLY A 602 16.34 -17.77 9.64
N ALA A 603 15.04 -18.07 9.51
CA ALA A 603 14.54 -19.20 8.74
C ALA A 603 14.75 -19.07 7.22
N GLY A 604 15.33 -17.96 6.75
CA GLY A 604 15.66 -17.71 5.36
C GLY A 604 15.26 -16.32 4.90
N ARG A 605 14.90 -16.18 3.62
CA ARG A 605 14.56 -14.91 2.98
C ARG A 605 13.35 -15.06 2.06
N ALA A 606 12.73 -13.94 1.73
CA ALA A 606 11.54 -13.91 0.90
C ALA A 606 11.54 -12.72 -0.06
N ARG A 607 10.83 -12.87 -1.19
CA ARG A 607 10.56 -11.79 -2.15
C ARG A 607 9.06 -11.60 -2.31
N LEU A 608 8.57 -10.39 -2.04
CA LEU A 608 7.17 -10.03 -2.19
C LEU A 608 6.88 -9.67 -3.65
N LEU A 609 6.25 -10.59 -4.38
CA LEU A 609 5.92 -10.42 -5.79
C LEU A 609 4.66 -9.58 -5.96
N ALA A 610 3.59 -9.92 -5.23
CA ALA A 610 2.30 -9.24 -5.27
C ALA A 610 1.67 -9.18 -3.88
N GLY A 611 0.83 -8.17 -3.64
CA GLY A 611 0.01 -8.06 -2.43
C GLY A 611 0.70 -7.52 -1.19
N PRO A 612 -0.04 -7.36 -0.09
CA PRO A 612 0.45 -6.71 1.12
C PRO A 612 1.34 -7.65 1.95
N TYR A 613 2.36 -7.08 2.60
CA TYR A 613 3.08 -7.73 3.69
C TYR A 613 3.55 -6.65 4.68
N ALA A 614 3.12 -6.75 5.94
CA ALA A 614 3.33 -5.69 6.94
C ALA A 614 2.90 -4.29 6.41
N ASP A 615 3.84 -3.34 6.31
CA ASP A 615 3.61 -1.98 5.79
C ASP A 615 4.06 -1.79 4.33
N GLN A 616 4.41 -2.89 3.67
CA GLN A 616 4.95 -2.94 2.32
C GLN A 616 3.95 -3.59 1.35
N GLU A 617 4.17 -3.37 0.05
CA GLU A 617 3.35 -4.00 -0.97
C GLU A 617 4.15 -4.42 -2.21
N GLY A 618 3.83 -5.61 -2.72
CA GLY A 618 4.47 -6.20 -3.87
C GLY A 618 4.36 -5.34 -5.13
N ALA A 619 5.36 -5.49 -6.01
CA ALA A 619 5.49 -4.67 -7.20
C ALA A 619 4.48 -5.06 -8.30
N PHE A 620 4.00 -6.30 -8.32
CA PHE A 620 2.98 -6.73 -9.26
C PHE A 620 1.60 -6.24 -8.80
N ARG A 621 1.02 -5.31 -9.58
CA ARG A 621 -0.28 -4.72 -9.31
C ARG A 621 -1.36 -5.52 -10.02
N THR A 622 -2.27 -6.07 -9.26
CA THR A 622 -3.33 -6.98 -9.71
C THR A 622 -4.71 -6.35 -9.55
N LYS A 623 -5.67 -6.75 -10.39
CA LYS A 623 -7.08 -6.32 -10.23
C LYS A 623 -7.77 -7.00 -9.05
N GLN A 624 -7.22 -8.10 -8.56
CA GLN A 624 -7.71 -8.87 -7.42
C GLN A 624 -6.81 -8.71 -6.22
N SER A 625 -7.38 -8.98 -5.05
CA SER A 625 -6.60 -9.10 -3.82
C SER A 625 -5.92 -10.46 -3.79
N VAL A 626 -4.63 -10.47 -4.12
CA VAL A 626 -3.74 -11.62 -3.98
C VAL A 626 -2.51 -11.23 -3.16
N GLN A 627 -1.85 -12.23 -2.60
CA GLN A 627 -0.52 -12.16 -2.02
C GLN A 627 0.31 -13.29 -2.65
N MET A 628 1.45 -12.93 -3.23
CA MET A 628 2.37 -13.85 -3.87
C MET A 628 3.78 -13.61 -3.34
N ILE A 629 4.38 -14.64 -2.75
CA ILE A 629 5.68 -14.53 -2.09
C ILE A 629 6.56 -15.72 -2.49
N ASP A 630 7.76 -15.43 -2.99
CA ASP A 630 8.80 -16.44 -3.22
C ASP A 630 9.65 -16.59 -1.95
N PHE A 631 9.58 -17.74 -1.31
CA PHE A 631 10.31 -18.07 -0.08
C PHE A 631 11.53 -18.94 -0.37
N GLU A 632 12.66 -18.60 0.25
CA GLU A 632 13.83 -19.45 0.37
C GLU A 632 14.05 -19.76 1.85
N VAL A 633 13.87 -21.01 2.23
CA VAL A 633 13.90 -21.48 3.63
C VAL A 633 15.20 -22.23 3.88
N THR A 634 15.91 -21.86 4.94
CA THR A 634 17.20 -22.49 5.31
C THR A 634 17.00 -23.93 5.79
N PRO A 635 18.03 -24.79 5.66
CA PRO A 635 18.02 -26.16 6.17
C PRO A 635 17.44 -26.30 7.58
N ARG A 636 16.48 -27.22 7.73
CA ARG A 636 15.83 -27.58 9.01
C ARG A 636 15.15 -26.40 9.71
N ALA A 637 14.96 -25.27 9.05
CA ALA A 637 14.27 -24.13 9.63
C ALA A 637 12.75 -24.25 9.45
N ALA A 638 12.01 -23.64 10.37
CA ALA A 638 10.57 -23.51 10.30
C ALA A 638 10.14 -22.08 10.59
N PHE A 639 9.07 -21.64 9.93
CA PHE A 639 8.47 -20.33 10.17
C PHE A 639 6.95 -20.38 9.93
N CYS A 640 6.25 -19.42 10.52
CA CYS A 640 4.84 -19.18 10.26
C CYS A 640 4.66 -17.90 9.43
N HIS A 641 3.71 -17.94 8.52
CA HIS A 641 3.27 -16.79 7.75
C HIS A 641 1.76 -16.60 7.92
N ALA A 642 1.35 -15.41 8.35
CA ALA A 642 -0.07 -15.11 8.57
C ALA A 642 -0.75 -14.72 7.25
N ILE A 643 -1.83 -15.41 6.90
CA ILE A 643 -2.62 -15.16 5.69
C ILE A 643 -3.76 -14.17 5.99
N PRO A 644 -3.88 -13.03 5.28
CA PRO A 644 -4.96 -12.06 5.49
C PRO A 644 -6.35 -12.69 5.40
N GLU A 645 -7.25 -12.42 6.36
CA GLU A 645 -8.55 -13.09 6.55
C GLU A 645 -9.42 -13.21 5.29
N HIS A 646 -9.36 -12.24 4.38
CA HIS A 646 -10.17 -12.22 3.17
C HIS A 646 -9.62 -13.07 2.00
N MET A 647 -8.47 -13.75 2.19
CA MET A 647 -7.85 -14.62 1.19
C MET A 647 -8.21 -16.08 1.47
N GLU A 648 -9.17 -16.62 0.71
CA GLU A 648 -9.72 -17.95 0.92
C GLU A 648 -8.90 -19.05 0.22
N THR A 649 -8.34 -18.75 -0.94
CA THR A 649 -7.49 -19.69 -1.68
C THR A 649 -6.06 -19.56 -1.18
N VAL A 650 -5.46 -20.65 -0.70
CA VAL A 650 -4.07 -20.69 -0.24
C VAL A 650 -3.38 -21.92 -0.83
N LEU A 651 -2.38 -21.69 -1.68
CA LEU A 651 -1.57 -22.72 -2.31
C LEU A 651 -0.08 -22.49 -2.00
N VAL A 652 0.66 -23.56 -1.78
CA VAL A 652 2.12 -23.53 -1.63
C VAL A 652 2.74 -24.46 -2.66
N TYR A 653 3.46 -23.91 -3.63
CA TYR A 653 4.19 -24.69 -4.62
C TYR A 653 5.67 -24.79 -4.23
N CYS A 654 6.11 -25.99 -3.83
CA CYS A 654 7.51 -26.26 -3.54
C CYS A 654 8.22 -26.65 -4.82
N TYR A 655 9.16 -25.85 -5.29
CA TYR A 655 9.90 -26.10 -6.53
C TYR A 655 11.33 -26.60 -6.28
N ARG A 656 11.85 -26.47 -5.06
CA ARG A 656 13.17 -26.99 -4.68
C ARG A 656 13.19 -27.46 -3.23
N GLY A 657 13.90 -28.55 -2.99
CA GLY A 657 14.07 -29.12 -1.65
C GLY A 657 12.80 -29.85 -1.19
N GLU A 658 12.54 -29.80 0.11
CA GLU A 658 11.39 -30.48 0.71
C GLU A 658 10.85 -29.66 1.87
N LEU A 659 9.52 -29.55 1.97
CA LEU A 659 8.82 -28.90 3.06
C LEU A 659 7.93 -29.88 3.83
N ARG A 660 7.65 -29.56 5.08
CA ARG A 660 6.45 -29.96 5.81
C ARG A 660 5.54 -28.75 5.93
N VAL A 661 4.27 -28.92 5.59
CA VAL A 661 3.30 -27.83 5.50
C VAL A 661 2.07 -28.07 6.36
N GLY A 662 1.56 -26.99 6.96
CA GLY A 662 0.30 -26.95 7.71
C GLY A 662 0.32 -27.63 9.07
N ALA A 663 -0.86 -27.71 9.69
CA ALA A 663 -1.08 -28.27 11.03
C ALA A 663 -0.64 -29.73 11.14
N GLU A 664 -0.83 -30.52 10.09
CA GLU A 664 -0.52 -31.94 10.07
C GLU A 664 0.94 -32.21 9.71
N GLY A 665 1.73 -31.18 9.38
CA GLY A 665 3.11 -31.33 8.91
C GLY A 665 3.21 -32.23 7.68
N LYS A 666 2.25 -32.10 6.75
CA LYS A 666 2.20 -32.92 5.53
C LYS A 666 3.46 -32.71 4.72
N LYS A 667 4.04 -33.81 4.24
CA LYS A 667 5.20 -33.78 3.36
C LYS A 667 4.84 -33.11 2.03
N LEU A 668 5.63 -32.13 1.63
CA LEU A 668 5.55 -31.41 0.37
C LEU A 668 6.93 -31.43 -0.32
N PRO A 669 7.21 -32.46 -1.14
CA PRO A 669 8.46 -32.55 -1.89
C PRO A 669 8.56 -31.46 -2.96
N ALA A 670 9.76 -31.26 -3.52
CA ALA A 670 9.93 -30.47 -4.74
C ALA A 670 8.98 -30.94 -5.86
N GLN A 671 8.57 -29.99 -6.70
CA GLN A 671 7.61 -30.15 -7.79
C GLN A 671 6.25 -30.68 -7.31
N HIS A 672 5.83 -30.32 -6.10
CA HIS A 672 4.49 -30.57 -5.57
C HIS A 672 3.84 -29.27 -5.10
N VAL A 673 2.51 -29.25 -5.13
CA VAL A 673 1.67 -28.16 -4.62
C VAL A 673 0.78 -28.66 -3.49
N ALA A 674 0.71 -27.89 -2.40
CA ALA A 674 -0.25 -28.08 -1.32
C ALA A 674 -1.38 -27.06 -1.43
N ARG A 675 -2.62 -27.49 -1.22
CA ARG A 675 -3.78 -26.61 -1.04
C ARG A 675 -4.21 -26.64 0.43
N LEU A 676 -4.29 -25.48 1.05
CA LEU A 676 -4.67 -25.33 2.46
C LEU A 676 -6.09 -24.80 2.60
N ASP A 677 -6.70 -25.05 3.77
CA ASP A 677 -8.04 -24.54 4.09
C ASP A 677 -7.99 -23.09 4.60
N GLY A 678 -8.07 -22.14 3.67
CA GLY A 678 -8.17 -20.71 3.96
C GLY A 678 -9.57 -20.20 4.31
N THR A 679 -10.56 -21.08 4.47
CA THR A 679 -11.94 -20.69 4.80
C THR A 679 -12.22 -20.64 6.30
N THR A 680 -11.27 -21.10 7.11
CA THR A 680 -11.40 -21.14 8.58
C THR A 680 -10.81 -19.89 9.26
N SER A 681 -11.02 -19.79 10.57
CA SER A 681 -10.40 -18.77 11.42
C SER A 681 -8.92 -19.03 11.71
N GLN A 682 -8.37 -20.20 11.34
CA GLN A 682 -6.95 -20.50 11.46
C GLN A 682 -6.23 -19.91 10.25
N ARG A 683 -5.35 -18.94 10.48
CA ARG A 683 -4.73 -18.13 9.42
C ARG A 683 -3.22 -18.29 9.31
N ASP A 684 -2.61 -19.03 10.21
CA ASP A 684 -1.16 -19.22 10.23
C ASP A 684 -0.76 -20.41 9.36
N LEU A 685 -0.02 -20.12 8.29
CA LEU A 685 0.63 -21.10 7.43
C LEU A 685 1.98 -21.47 8.03
N LEU A 686 2.14 -22.72 8.46
CA LEU A 686 3.41 -23.27 8.93
C LEU A 686 4.16 -23.94 7.78
N LEU A 687 5.43 -23.55 7.59
CA LEU A 687 6.37 -24.16 6.65
C LEU A 687 7.65 -24.55 7.39
N GLU A 688 8.09 -25.79 7.19
CA GLU A 688 9.30 -26.36 7.79
C GLU A 688 10.13 -27.04 6.71
N ALA A 689 11.38 -26.65 6.54
CA ALA A 689 12.25 -27.20 5.52
C ALA A 689 12.95 -28.48 5.99
N GLY A 690 13.21 -29.37 5.04
CA GLY A 690 14.04 -30.56 5.24
C GLY A 690 15.53 -30.23 5.40
N GLU A 691 16.38 -31.27 5.36
CA GLU A 691 17.81 -31.17 5.65
C GLU A 691 18.60 -30.29 4.68
N ASP A 692 18.13 -30.14 3.44
CA ASP A 692 18.81 -29.35 2.40
C ASP A 692 18.20 -27.96 2.20
N GLY A 693 17.24 -27.59 3.06
CA GLY A 693 16.44 -26.37 2.90
C GLY A 693 15.34 -26.56 1.84
N ALA A 694 14.63 -25.48 1.53
CA ALA A 694 13.57 -25.51 0.54
C ALA A 694 13.36 -24.15 -0.13
N ALA A 695 12.70 -24.16 -1.29
CA ALA A 695 12.20 -22.94 -1.90
C ALA A 695 10.80 -23.17 -2.49
N CYS A 696 9.91 -22.22 -2.26
CA CYS A 696 8.50 -22.34 -2.61
C CYS A 696 7.86 -20.98 -2.92
N ILE A 697 6.78 -20.99 -3.70
CA ILE A 697 5.95 -19.81 -3.92
C ILE A 697 4.62 -20.01 -3.17
N LEU A 698 4.26 -19.03 -2.35
CA LEU A 698 2.93 -18.88 -1.78
C LEU A 698 2.03 -18.15 -2.77
N PHE A 699 0.84 -18.71 -2.99
CA PHE A 699 -0.25 -18.08 -3.71
C PHE A 699 -1.46 -18.00 -2.77
N ALA A 700 -1.74 -16.81 -2.22
CA ALA A 700 -2.91 -16.55 -1.40
C ALA A 700 -3.82 -15.53 -2.09
N GLY A 701 -5.12 -15.78 -2.17
CA GLY A 701 -6.00 -14.90 -2.94
C GLY A 701 -7.46 -14.94 -2.51
N LYS A 702 -8.12 -13.80 -2.67
CA LYS A 702 -9.59 -13.75 -2.59
C LYS A 702 -10.17 -14.39 -3.85
N ARG A 703 -11.06 -15.36 -3.66
CA ARG A 703 -11.81 -16.00 -4.76
C ARG A 703 -12.65 -14.97 -5.50
N ILE A 704 -12.69 -15.09 -6.83
CA ILE A 704 -13.55 -14.27 -7.69
C ILE A 704 -14.96 -14.85 -7.70
N ASN A 705 -15.09 -16.18 -7.65
CA ASN A 705 -16.36 -16.89 -7.70
C ASN A 705 -17.21 -16.54 -8.94
N GLU A 706 -16.56 -16.27 -10.06
CA GLU A 706 -17.20 -16.07 -11.36
C GLU A 706 -16.94 -17.28 -12.28
N PRO A 707 -17.81 -17.56 -13.27
CA PRO A 707 -17.57 -18.62 -14.23
C PRO A 707 -16.29 -18.40 -15.04
N ILE A 708 -15.49 -19.46 -15.19
CA ILE A 708 -14.27 -19.47 -16.01
C ILE A 708 -14.58 -20.20 -17.31
N ALA A 709 -14.65 -19.46 -18.42
CA ALA A 709 -14.74 -20.02 -19.77
C ALA A 709 -13.38 -19.93 -20.44
N TRP A 710 -12.59 -21.00 -20.33
CA TRP A 710 -11.20 -21.04 -20.77
C TRP A 710 -11.00 -22.05 -21.92
N HIS A 711 -10.32 -21.61 -22.98
CA HIS A 711 -9.74 -22.50 -23.98
C HIS A 711 -8.45 -21.91 -24.55
N GLY A 712 -7.33 -22.62 -24.38
CA GLY A 712 -6.01 -22.20 -24.85
C GLY A 712 -5.63 -20.80 -24.31
N PRO A 713 -5.34 -19.81 -25.17
CA PRO A 713 -4.92 -18.47 -24.75
C PRO A 713 -6.05 -17.55 -24.24
N PHE A 714 -7.31 -17.98 -24.30
CA PHE A 714 -8.45 -17.10 -24.05
C PHE A 714 -9.23 -17.50 -22.80
N VAL A 715 -9.34 -16.55 -21.85
CA VAL A 715 -10.09 -16.73 -20.60
C VAL A 715 -11.22 -15.70 -20.51
N ALA A 716 -12.42 -16.12 -20.89
CA ALA A 716 -13.63 -15.29 -20.84
C ALA A 716 -14.52 -15.66 -19.64
N SER A 717 -15.62 -14.90 -19.47
CA SER A 717 -16.60 -15.15 -18.40
C SER A 717 -17.69 -16.15 -18.83
N ASP A 718 -17.89 -16.34 -20.14
CA ASP A 718 -18.83 -17.32 -20.68
C ASP A 718 -18.43 -17.84 -22.06
N LYS A 719 -19.10 -18.90 -22.52
CA LYS A 719 -18.81 -19.55 -23.81
C LYS A 719 -19.07 -18.62 -25.02
N LYS A 720 -19.99 -17.66 -24.91
CA LYS A 720 -20.32 -16.75 -26.02
C LYS A 720 -19.21 -15.71 -26.20
N GLU A 721 -18.70 -15.16 -25.10
CA GLU A 721 -17.53 -14.29 -25.09
C GLU A 721 -16.29 -15.02 -25.63
N LEU A 722 -16.07 -16.26 -25.18
CA LEU A 722 -14.96 -17.10 -25.66
C LEU A 722 -15.05 -17.36 -27.18
N GLN A 723 -16.23 -17.73 -27.69
CA GLN A 723 -16.45 -17.92 -29.12
C GLN A 723 -16.26 -16.62 -29.93
N LYS A 724 -16.64 -15.47 -29.36
CA LYS A 724 -16.40 -14.16 -29.98
C LYS A 724 -14.90 -13.89 -30.12
N ALA A 725 -14.11 -14.18 -29.10
CA ALA A 725 -12.66 -14.04 -29.15
C ALA A 725 -12.03 -14.92 -30.24
N PHE A 726 -12.45 -16.20 -30.34
CA PHE A 726 -11.97 -17.08 -31.41
C PHE A 726 -12.35 -16.61 -32.81
N ARG A 727 -13.57 -16.10 -33.01
CA ARG A 727 -13.97 -15.54 -34.31
C ARG A 727 -13.10 -14.34 -34.68
N ALA A 728 -12.88 -13.42 -33.74
CA ALA A 728 -12.02 -12.25 -33.95
C ALA A 728 -10.56 -12.64 -34.24
N TYR A 729 -10.06 -13.72 -33.63
CA TYR A 729 -8.74 -14.27 -33.96
C TYR A 729 -8.70 -14.88 -35.37
N GLN A 730 -9.73 -15.65 -35.75
CA GLN A 730 -9.81 -16.31 -37.06
C GLN A 730 -9.99 -15.32 -38.23
N ASP A 731 -10.70 -14.22 -38.02
CA ASP A 731 -10.91 -13.19 -39.03
C ASP A 731 -9.80 -12.12 -39.09
N GLY A 732 -8.80 -12.22 -38.19
CA GLY A 732 -7.65 -11.33 -38.12
C GLY A 732 -7.93 -9.96 -37.47
N SER A 733 -9.09 -9.77 -36.85
CA SER A 733 -9.42 -8.55 -36.09
C SER A 733 -8.89 -8.55 -34.65
N PHE A 734 -8.32 -9.67 -34.18
CA PHE A 734 -7.69 -9.82 -32.88
C PHE A 734 -6.15 -10.00 -32.99
N PRO A 735 -5.37 -9.39 -32.07
CA PRO A 735 -5.79 -8.42 -31.07
C PRO A 735 -6.19 -7.08 -31.72
N PRO A 736 -6.94 -6.21 -31.02
CA PRO A 736 -7.22 -4.87 -31.52
C PRO A 736 -5.93 -4.15 -31.94
N LYS A 737 -5.93 -3.52 -33.12
CA LYS A 737 -4.76 -2.81 -33.64
C LYS A 737 -4.44 -1.59 -32.79
N ARG A 738 -3.27 -1.58 -32.13
CA ARG A 738 -2.83 -0.52 -31.22
C ARG A 738 -1.61 0.27 -31.70
N VAL A 739 -0.91 -0.25 -32.71
CA VAL A 739 0.19 0.44 -33.38
C VAL A 739 -0.04 0.48 -34.90
N THR A 740 0.53 1.47 -35.58
CA THR A 740 0.36 1.65 -37.03
C THR A 740 1.36 0.83 -37.86
N TRP A 741 2.42 0.32 -37.24
CA TRP A 741 3.47 -0.50 -37.85
C TRP A 741 3.29 -2.00 -37.56
N ASP A 742 4.09 -2.84 -38.21
CA ASP A 742 4.16 -4.27 -37.92
C ASP A 742 4.96 -4.49 -36.63
N TYR A 743 4.26 -4.67 -35.51
CA TYR A 743 4.87 -4.89 -34.19
C TYR A 743 5.72 -6.17 -34.14
N ARG A 744 5.53 -7.11 -35.08
CA ARG A 744 6.29 -8.36 -35.13
C ARG A 744 7.70 -8.19 -35.66
N ARG A 745 8.00 -7.05 -36.29
CA ARG A 745 9.32 -6.76 -36.88
C ARG A 745 10.00 -5.61 -36.17
N ALA A 746 11.15 -5.87 -35.57
CA ALA A 746 12.01 -4.87 -34.94
C ALA A 746 12.40 -3.77 -35.93
N ALA A 747 12.64 -4.14 -37.20
CA ALA A 747 12.96 -3.19 -38.26
C ALA A 747 11.78 -2.25 -38.64
N ALA A 748 10.53 -2.64 -38.34
CA ALA A 748 9.35 -1.82 -38.60
C ALA A 748 9.02 -0.87 -37.45
N VAL A 749 9.70 -1.00 -36.30
CA VAL A 749 9.56 -0.07 -35.18
C VAL A 749 10.03 1.31 -35.65
N PRO A 750 9.19 2.37 -35.53
CA PRO A 750 9.58 3.72 -35.90
C PRO A 750 10.85 4.12 -35.16
N LYS A 751 11.91 4.47 -35.91
CA LYS A 751 13.13 5.04 -35.34
C LYS A 751 12.79 6.44 -34.82
N SER A 752 13.06 6.68 -33.54
CA SER A 752 12.95 8.01 -32.93
C SER A 752 13.86 9.02 -33.59
#